data_AF-A0A7Y8L2J9-F1
#
_entry.id   AF-A0A7Y8L2J9-F1
#
_cell.length_a   1.000
_cell.length_b   1.000
_cell.length_c   1.000
_cell.angle_alpha   90.00
_cell.angle_beta   90.00
_cell.angle_gamma   90.00
#
_symmetry.space_group_name_H-M   'P 1'
#
loop_
_entity.id
_entity.type
_entity.pdbx_description
1 polymer ?
#
loop_
_entity_poly.entity_id
_entity_poly.type
_entity_poly.pdbx_seq_one_letter_code
_entity_poly.pdbx_strand_id
1 'polypeptide(L)'
;MKIRLLAIFLFLITIPVSAQESYQTFLSLKDTGVEEFIKQYPEYDGRGTIILVLDTGVDMGIDGLTKTSTGEVKVIDVQDFTKQGDMPLVEAELTSKDGRDVFQNESKGYSVFTDRNKMLKSADDKYWMSVLNETHLMNSGSGSQDLNGNGSFDDKYYMVTYLTAEGYWVVYFDINGSRDLSDDKPLRSYKENFDSFTIQNNKGLPPITFALNVFPEEKMITLFFDDGSHGTHCAGIAAGFNIGNAGINGVAPGAKLIGLKLGNNNYPGGATVTESMKKAYLYADKISKEMKVPCIVSMSFGVGSEIENRSEMENFLANLLNNNPYLYVSVSNGNEGPGISSAGLPSSSSYVFSSGAVLTQEIARDNYGNLLPGNVLLHFSSRGGEVSKPDVISPGAATSTVPNFTGGDKFWGTSMACPYSSGVMALLLSAAQKEFPGVKIPAQLLYKIIREGAVKRNDYTVLDQGAGYINVLNSYEILKKYLKSGEISKFETYSISSFAPNQPDNKSRNLYIRDGSFLTGDEVFTFSVKRENFIKSDKFYRVYNLKSDADWLTLIQKKTYIRNDQFANINVKLDKNKMKEPGLYTTKISAFRDDSGNTPEFDMIATVVIPYEFNSSNNYKMFWKDQLVQPGMFKRYYIKVPAGQNSMKITLSRDITQNKYSRCRYFLHNNDGIQVDVSAVLYSVNKDEKIENYYYDIEPGIYEVVIDGFFLASDPSAYNLSVEFFSLQTLDQKFSAEGTGKVELINYFNESKTYNISADLLGWKKNYTLQVDGSDTYKMPFVMVKGEGYKEFNFSLSKQDFSKVTDFSFQILDEKGKALSKNALSYRSGGTIGVEMKEEKDTIKYVLEVIPAFTHKELNAVLSVEEVTYFPSPVSLKTTNNGRASITLYPNNIKEIDLSYSLQGISIPEDAGFYGKIYFKSPSSGKTEYELPINF
;
A
#
# COMPACT_ATOMS: atom_id res chain seq x y z
N MET A 1 51.18 5.37 -62.48
CA MET A 1 52.20 4.72 -61.65
C MET A 1 52.58 5.66 -60.52
N LYS A 2 52.38 5.22 -59.27
CA LYS A 2 52.79 5.78 -57.96
C LYS A 2 52.26 7.16 -57.51
N ILE A 3 51.57 7.06 -56.37
CA ILE A 3 50.90 8.07 -55.55
C ILE A 3 51.93 8.84 -54.71
N ARG A 4 51.60 10.11 -54.47
CA ARG A 4 52.33 11.11 -53.67
C ARG A 4 52.46 10.70 -52.19
N LEU A 5 53.65 10.85 -51.64
CA LEU A 5 53.88 10.92 -50.19
C LEU A 5 53.88 12.40 -49.78
N LEU A 6 52.92 12.81 -48.94
CA LEU A 6 52.99 14.06 -48.19
C LEU A 6 52.78 13.69 -46.72
N ALA A 7 53.85 13.81 -45.93
CA ALA A 7 53.83 13.56 -44.49
C ALA A 7 53.18 14.77 -43.78
N ILE A 8 52.08 14.53 -43.06
CA ILE A 8 51.48 15.49 -42.13
C ILE A 8 51.70 14.92 -40.72
N PHE A 9 52.48 15.65 -39.94
CA PHE A 9 52.69 15.42 -38.51
C PHE A 9 51.38 15.65 -37.75
N LEU A 10 50.85 14.60 -37.10
CA LEU A 10 49.74 14.70 -36.16
C LEU A 10 50.30 14.94 -34.76
N PHE A 11 50.09 16.14 -34.21
CA PHE A 11 50.27 16.41 -32.78
C PHE A 11 49.15 15.72 -32.01
N LEU A 12 49.49 14.66 -31.26
CA LEU A 12 48.60 14.05 -30.27
C LEU A 12 48.52 14.98 -29.06
N ILE A 13 47.47 15.79 -28.99
CA ILE A 13 47.05 16.48 -27.77
C ILE A 13 46.37 15.42 -26.89
N THR A 14 47.10 14.93 -25.90
CA THR A 14 46.53 14.15 -24.80
C THR A 14 45.71 15.09 -23.92
N ILE A 15 44.39 15.10 -24.09
CA ILE A 15 43.47 15.70 -23.13
C ILE A 15 43.45 14.75 -21.92
N PRO A 16 43.78 15.21 -20.69
CA PRO A 16 43.58 14.38 -19.52
C PRO A 16 42.07 14.17 -19.37
N VAL A 17 41.62 12.94 -19.65
CA VAL A 17 40.31 12.49 -19.23
C VAL A 17 40.36 12.51 -17.70
N SER A 18 39.77 13.54 -17.08
CA SER A 18 39.40 13.43 -15.67
C SER A 18 38.54 12.18 -15.57
N ALA A 19 39.04 11.16 -14.87
CA ALA A 19 38.22 10.05 -14.43
C ALA A 19 37.07 10.67 -13.64
N GLN A 20 35.88 10.68 -14.23
CA GLN A 20 34.67 11.02 -13.52
C GLN A 20 34.46 9.86 -12.55
N GLU A 21 34.79 10.05 -11.27
CA GLU A 21 34.43 9.11 -10.22
C GLU A 21 32.89 9.02 -10.24
N SER A 22 32.36 7.99 -10.91
CA SER A 22 30.92 7.74 -10.96
C SER A 22 30.53 7.07 -9.65
N TYR A 23 30.32 7.86 -8.60
CA TYR A 23 29.70 7.37 -7.38
C TYR A 23 28.26 6.94 -7.70
N GLN A 24 27.95 5.68 -7.46
CA GLN A 24 26.59 5.16 -7.55
C GLN A 24 25.74 5.77 -6.43
N THR A 25 24.55 6.27 -6.77
CA THR A 25 23.60 6.84 -5.81
C THR A 25 22.64 5.76 -5.33
N PHE A 26 22.61 5.52 -4.03
CA PHE A 26 21.73 4.50 -3.40
C PHE A 26 20.45 5.11 -2.84
N LEU A 27 20.55 6.33 -2.30
CA LEU A 27 19.44 7.10 -1.74
C LEU A 27 19.61 8.57 -2.12
N SER A 28 18.52 9.20 -2.56
CA SER A 28 18.59 10.59 -2.99
C SER A 28 18.62 11.55 -1.80
N LEU A 29 19.81 11.99 -1.40
CA LEU A 29 20.01 12.91 -0.26
C LEU A 29 20.31 14.35 -0.69
N LYS A 30 20.83 14.53 -1.92
CA LYS A 30 21.24 15.84 -2.44
C LYS A 30 20.05 16.70 -2.85
N ASP A 31 19.11 16.12 -3.61
CA ASP A 31 17.96 16.83 -4.19
C ASP A 31 17.01 17.46 -3.16
N THR A 32 16.98 16.92 -1.95
CA THR A 32 16.13 17.38 -0.83
C THR A 32 16.90 18.27 0.16
N GLY A 33 18.19 18.48 -0.06
CA GLY A 33 19.08 19.24 0.81
C GLY A 33 19.58 18.49 2.05
N VAL A 34 19.31 17.18 2.20
CA VAL A 34 19.75 16.39 3.37
C VAL A 34 21.27 16.30 3.46
N GLU A 35 21.94 15.98 2.36
CA GLU A 35 23.40 15.89 2.31
C GLU A 35 24.05 17.22 2.73
N GLU A 36 23.57 18.32 2.13
CA GLU A 36 24.07 19.67 2.42
C GLU A 36 23.77 20.10 3.87
N PHE A 37 22.59 19.75 4.40
CA PHE A 37 22.21 20.04 5.78
C PHE A 37 23.15 19.35 6.78
N ILE A 38 23.43 18.06 6.62
CA ILE A 38 24.33 17.31 7.51
C ILE A 38 25.77 17.85 7.39
N LYS A 39 26.19 18.21 6.17
CA LYS A 39 27.52 18.80 5.96
C LYS A 39 27.67 20.16 6.66
N GLN A 40 26.64 21.00 6.62
CA GLN A 40 26.64 22.31 7.32
C GLN A 40 26.50 22.16 8.83
N TYR A 41 25.72 21.18 9.29
CA TYR A 41 25.43 20.95 10.70
C TYR A 41 25.66 19.48 11.10
N PRO A 42 26.93 19.05 11.26
CA PRO A 42 27.26 17.63 11.51
C PRO A 42 26.68 17.07 12.82
N GLU A 43 26.34 17.93 13.78
CA GLU A 43 25.70 17.51 15.03
C GLU A 43 24.18 17.37 14.93
N TYR A 44 23.56 17.72 13.79
CA TYR A 44 22.11 17.71 13.58
C TYR A 44 21.68 16.48 12.77
N ASP A 45 22.48 15.42 12.83
CA ASP A 45 22.36 14.17 12.07
C ASP A 45 21.27 13.21 12.57
N GLY A 46 20.35 13.69 13.42
CA GLY A 46 19.28 12.90 14.04
C GLY A 46 19.60 12.40 15.44
N ARG A 47 20.82 12.63 15.96
CA ARG A 47 21.16 12.30 17.35
C ARG A 47 20.17 12.95 18.33
N GLY A 48 19.86 12.24 19.42
CA GLY A 48 18.87 12.71 20.40
C GLY A 48 17.42 12.46 20.00
N THR A 49 17.15 11.65 18.97
CA THR A 49 15.81 11.22 18.54
C THR A 49 15.70 9.70 18.43
N ILE A 50 14.47 9.17 18.44
CA ILE A 50 14.16 7.74 18.23
C ILE A 50 13.15 7.62 17.10
N ILE A 51 13.42 6.74 16.12
CA ILE A 51 12.45 6.36 15.08
C ILE A 51 11.95 4.95 15.38
N LEU A 52 10.64 4.81 15.61
CA LEU A 52 9.96 3.52 15.75
C LEU A 52 9.46 3.08 14.38
N VAL A 53 9.99 1.97 13.89
CA VAL A 53 9.68 1.41 12.57
C VAL A 53 8.59 0.35 12.75
N LEU A 54 7.39 0.67 12.30
CA LEU A 54 6.21 -0.20 12.35
C LEU A 54 6.08 -0.91 11.00
N ASP A 55 6.47 -2.18 10.94
CA ASP A 55 6.67 -2.90 9.67
C ASP A 55 6.71 -4.45 9.84
N THR A 56 7.31 -5.20 8.90
CA THR A 56 7.49 -6.67 8.94
C THR A 56 8.51 -7.16 9.96
N GLY A 57 9.18 -6.25 10.67
CA GLY A 57 10.32 -6.50 11.56
C GLY A 57 11.51 -5.60 11.19
N VAL A 58 12.56 -5.61 11.99
CA VAL A 58 13.82 -4.92 11.68
C VAL A 58 14.99 -5.83 12.08
N ASP A 59 15.81 -6.26 11.13
CA ASP A 59 17.03 -7.00 11.44
C ASP A 59 18.02 -6.08 12.17
N MET A 60 18.18 -6.30 13.47
CA MET A 60 19.03 -5.47 14.32
C MET A 60 20.52 -5.82 14.24
N GLY A 61 20.85 -7.00 13.67
CA GLY A 61 22.21 -7.51 13.56
C GLY A 61 22.88 -7.18 12.22
N ILE A 62 22.11 -6.68 11.24
CA ILE A 62 22.61 -6.41 9.89
C ILE A 62 23.45 -5.12 9.81
N ASP A 63 24.42 -5.12 8.90
CA ASP A 63 25.23 -3.95 8.59
C ASP A 63 24.36 -2.73 8.26
N GLY A 64 24.76 -1.57 8.77
CA GLY A 64 23.96 -0.34 8.68
C GLY A 64 23.05 -0.10 9.89
N LEU A 65 22.66 -1.15 10.61
CA LEU A 65 21.69 -1.08 11.73
C LEU A 65 22.25 -1.45 13.10
N THR A 66 23.57 -1.66 13.21
CA THR A 66 24.21 -2.00 14.48
C THR A 66 24.62 -0.77 15.31
N LYS A 67 25.10 0.30 14.65
CA LYS A 67 25.64 1.49 15.31
C LYS A 67 25.10 2.80 14.75
N THR A 68 24.96 3.81 15.60
CA THR A 68 24.70 5.20 15.18
C THR A 68 26.00 5.87 14.72
N SER A 69 25.89 7.03 14.07
CA SER A 69 27.04 7.89 13.72
C SER A 69 27.91 8.29 14.93
N THR A 70 27.40 8.14 16.15
CA THR A 70 28.12 8.43 17.41
C THR A 70 28.70 7.18 18.09
N GLY A 71 28.53 5.99 17.49
CA GLY A 71 29.02 4.72 18.02
C GLY A 71 28.11 4.05 19.05
N GLU A 72 26.95 4.64 19.35
CA GLU A 72 25.93 4.04 20.21
C GLU A 72 25.21 2.87 19.50
N VAL A 73 24.55 2.00 20.27
CA VAL A 73 23.65 0.98 19.72
C VAL A 73 22.53 1.66 18.94
N LYS A 74 22.32 1.22 17.70
CA LYS A 74 21.35 1.80 16.77
C LYS A 74 19.93 1.32 17.07
N VAL A 75 19.67 0.02 17.02
CA VAL A 75 18.36 -0.57 17.38
C VAL A 75 18.34 -0.84 18.88
N ILE A 76 17.49 -0.15 19.63
CA ILE A 76 17.50 -0.18 21.10
C ILE A 76 16.35 -0.98 21.70
N ASP A 77 15.40 -1.43 20.88
CA ASP A 77 14.28 -2.25 21.31
C ASP A 77 13.63 -2.90 20.09
N VAL A 78 13.04 -4.08 20.28
CA VAL A 78 12.27 -4.78 19.24
C VAL A 78 11.09 -5.52 19.85
N GLN A 79 9.91 -5.42 19.25
CA GLN A 79 8.68 -6.04 19.75
C GLN A 79 7.85 -6.62 18.60
N ASP A 80 7.28 -7.81 18.81
CA ASP A 80 6.38 -8.45 17.86
C ASP A 80 4.92 -8.42 18.36
N PHE A 81 4.05 -7.77 17.59
CA PHE A 81 2.62 -7.68 17.87
C PHE A 81 1.77 -8.63 17.02
N THR A 82 2.42 -9.46 16.19
CA THR A 82 1.78 -10.37 15.24
C THR A 82 1.54 -11.76 15.80
N LYS A 83 2.21 -12.07 16.91
CA LYS A 83 2.31 -13.41 17.50
C LYS A 83 3.07 -14.42 16.62
N GLN A 84 3.71 -13.99 15.53
CA GLN A 84 4.53 -14.87 14.71
C GLN A 84 5.74 -15.37 15.48
N GLY A 85 6.26 -14.59 16.43
CA GLY A 85 7.36 -14.97 17.31
C GLY A 85 6.97 -15.74 18.57
N ASP A 86 5.68 -15.90 18.86
CA ASP A 86 5.23 -16.36 20.18
C ASP A 86 5.50 -17.86 20.39
N MET A 87 6.29 -18.16 21.41
CA MET A 87 6.66 -19.51 21.82
C MET A 87 6.16 -19.74 23.26
N PRO A 88 5.06 -20.50 23.44
CA PRO A 88 4.51 -20.77 24.76
C PRO A 88 5.51 -21.53 25.65
N LEU A 89 5.60 -21.10 26.91
CA LEU A 89 6.41 -21.75 27.93
C LEU A 89 5.62 -22.87 28.59
N VAL A 90 6.13 -24.09 28.51
CA VAL A 90 5.65 -25.24 29.28
C VAL A 90 6.61 -25.54 30.41
N GLU A 91 6.11 -26.03 31.55
CA GLU A 91 6.96 -26.42 32.67
C GLU A 91 7.93 -27.54 32.27
N ALA A 92 9.16 -27.48 32.77
CA ALA A 92 10.20 -28.44 32.47
C ALA A 92 10.80 -29.02 33.74
N GLU A 93 10.95 -30.34 33.75
CA GLU A 93 11.62 -31.05 34.82
C GLU A 93 13.09 -31.27 34.45
N LEU A 94 13.98 -30.97 35.39
CA LEU A 94 15.40 -31.31 35.28
C LEU A 94 15.63 -32.71 35.86
N THR A 95 15.94 -33.67 34.99
CA THR A 95 16.23 -35.06 35.35
C THR A 95 17.63 -35.47 34.88
N SER A 96 18.05 -36.70 35.19
CA SER A 96 19.30 -37.27 34.71
C SER A 96 19.01 -38.49 33.85
N LYS A 97 19.52 -38.49 32.61
CA LYS A 97 19.43 -39.60 31.66
C LYS A 97 20.81 -39.97 31.15
N ASP A 98 21.20 -41.23 31.32
CA ASP A 98 22.51 -41.76 30.93
C ASP A 98 23.70 -40.97 31.52
N GLY A 99 23.53 -40.43 32.73
CA GLY A 99 24.56 -39.65 33.43
C GLY A 99 24.71 -38.20 32.94
N ARG A 100 23.81 -37.71 32.09
CA ARG A 100 23.72 -36.31 31.66
C ARG A 100 22.43 -35.66 32.17
N ASP A 101 22.51 -34.37 32.46
CA ASP A 101 21.35 -33.57 32.84
C ASP A 101 20.45 -33.37 31.60
N VAL A 102 19.13 -33.48 31.80
CA VAL A 102 18.12 -33.32 30.76
C VAL A 102 16.98 -32.46 31.28
N PHE A 103 16.60 -31.44 30.52
CA PHE A 103 15.31 -30.80 30.68
C PHE A 103 14.28 -31.54 29.83
N GLN A 104 13.13 -31.86 30.41
CA GLN A 104 12.07 -32.59 29.71
C GLN A 104 10.65 -32.14 30.09
N ASN A 105 9.74 -32.30 29.14
CA ASN A 105 8.30 -32.25 29.36
C ASN A 105 7.65 -33.43 28.63
N GLU A 106 7.14 -34.40 29.39
CA GLU A 106 6.54 -35.61 28.82
C GLU A 106 5.28 -35.32 28.01
N SER A 107 4.43 -34.38 28.47
CA SER A 107 3.15 -34.07 27.82
C SER A 107 3.29 -33.50 26.40
N LYS A 108 4.39 -32.79 26.13
CA LYS A 108 4.73 -32.23 24.81
C LYS A 108 5.78 -33.07 24.07
N GLY A 109 6.38 -34.06 24.73
CA GLY A 109 7.50 -34.84 24.19
C GLY A 109 8.77 -33.99 23.98
N TYR A 110 8.97 -32.95 24.78
CA TYR A 110 10.16 -32.10 24.69
C TYR A 110 11.29 -32.67 25.54
N SER A 111 12.50 -32.68 25.02
CA SER A 111 13.69 -33.13 25.72
C SER A 111 14.93 -32.52 25.10
N VAL A 112 15.82 -31.97 25.93
CA VAL A 112 17.11 -31.39 25.53
C VAL A 112 18.16 -31.68 26.60
N PHE A 113 19.37 -32.05 26.19
CA PHE A 113 20.49 -32.29 27.10
C PHE A 113 21.09 -30.98 27.60
N THR A 114 21.80 -31.04 28.73
CA THR A 114 22.57 -29.92 29.27
C THR A 114 23.67 -30.40 30.22
N ASP A 115 24.53 -29.46 30.65
CA ASP A 115 25.46 -29.58 31.78
C ASP A 115 25.16 -28.43 32.74
N ARG A 116 24.46 -28.74 33.86
CA ARG A 116 24.01 -27.72 34.81
C ARG A 116 25.16 -26.89 35.39
N ASN A 117 26.39 -27.40 35.38
CA ASN A 117 27.56 -26.67 35.89
C ASN A 117 28.01 -25.53 34.95
N LYS A 118 27.61 -25.58 33.68
CA LYS A 118 27.89 -24.53 32.68
C LYS A 118 26.77 -23.49 32.59
N MET A 119 25.64 -23.74 33.24
CA MET A 119 24.50 -22.84 33.25
C MET A 119 24.52 -21.88 34.45
N LEU A 120 23.82 -20.76 34.31
CA LEU A 120 23.55 -19.85 35.41
C LEU A 120 22.65 -20.54 36.46
N LYS A 121 22.88 -20.27 37.74
CA LYS A 121 22.07 -20.87 38.82
C LYS A 121 20.63 -20.34 38.78
N SER A 122 19.66 -21.23 38.88
CA SER A 122 18.24 -20.86 39.05
C SER A 122 17.98 -20.30 40.45
N ALA A 123 17.03 -19.36 40.56
CA ALA A 123 16.60 -18.79 41.84
C ALA A 123 15.77 -19.76 42.67
N ASP A 124 14.97 -20.60 42.03
CA ASP A 124 13.95 -21.43 42.69
C ASP A 124 13.82 -22.84 42.11
N ASP A 125 14.78 -23.25 41.27
CA ASP A 125 14.80 -24.53 40.56
C ASP A 125 13.53 -24.81 39.73
N LYS A 126 12.84 -23.75 39.30
CA LYS A 126 11.78 -23.85 38.28
C LYS A 126 12.32 -23.52 36.90
N TYR A 127 11.95 -24.34 35.94
CA TYR A 127 12.40 -24.24 34.56
C TYR A 127 11.21 -24.35 33.62
N TRP A 128 11.33 -23.69 32.47
CA TRP A 128 10.34 -23.73 31.41
C TRP A 128 11.01 -24.04 30.09
N MET A 129 10.29 -24.72 29.20
CA MET A 129 10.76 -25.06 27.86
C MET A 129 9.82 -24.54 26.79
N SER A 130 10.39 -24.23 25.63
CA SER A 130 9.67 -23.98 24.38
C SER A 130 10.49 -24.50 23.21
N VAL A 131 9.87 -24.60 22.03
CA VAL A 131 10.51 -25.15 20.82
C VAL A 131 10.11 -24.33 19.61
N LEU A 132 11.09 -23.83 18.87
CA LEU A 132 10.89 -23.31 17.53
C LEU A 132 10.97 -24.48 16.54
N ASN A 133 9.91 -24.71 15.78
CA ASN A 133 9.92 -25.66 14.65
C ASN A 133 9.98 -24.86 13.35
N GLU A 134 10.79 -25.27 12.37
CA GLU A 134 10.85 -24.58 11.08
C GLU A 134 9.52 -24.58 10.33
N THR A 135 8.67 -25.59 10.56
CA THR A 135 7.30 -25.65 10.03
C THR A 135 6.45 -24.45 10.45
N HIS A 136 6.83 -23.75 11.52
CA HIS A 136 6.21 -22.49 11.95
C HIS A 136 6.35 -21.37 10.91
N LEU A 137 7.37 -21.44 10.06
CA LEU A 137 7.64 -20.50 8.97
C LEU A 137 7.31 -21.09 7.59
N MET A 138 6.69 -22.29 7.51
CA MET A 138 6.44 -22.99 6.24
C MET A 138 5.64 -22.16 5.23
N ASN A 139 4.81 -21.24 5.71
CA ASN A 139 4.01 -20.36 4.87
C ASN A 139 4.64 -18.97 4.73
N SER A 140 5.82 -18.70 5.30
CA SER A 140 6.50 -17.42 5.16
C SER A 140 6.89 -17.19 3.69
N GLY A 141 6.50 -16.04 3.13
CA GLY A 141 6.74 -15.70 1.72
C GLY A 141 8.17 -15.29 1.39
N SER A 142 9.06 -15.29 2.38
CA SER A 142 10.37 -14.62 2.34
C SER A 142 11.55 -15.52 1.98
N GLY A 143 11.33 -16.84 1.97
CA GLY A 143 12.42 -17.80 1.77
C GLY A 143 13.21 -18.12 3.03
N SER A 144 12.86 -17.55 4.20
CA SER A 144 13.50 -17.85 5.50
C SER A 144 13.00 -19.16 6.15
N GLN A 145 12.50 -20.10 5.34
CA GLN A 145 11.80 -21.31 5.82
C GLN A 145 12.77 -22.39 6.31
N ASP A 146 13.98 -22.41 5.75
CA ASP A 146 15.10 -23.27 6.13
C ASP A 146 16.13 -22.39 6.83
N LEU A 147 16.15 -22.42 8.17
CA LEU A 147 16.90 -21.47 8.98
C LEU A 147 18.40 -21.78 8.99
N ASN A 148 18.77 -23.04 8.79
CA ASN A 148 20.17 -23.50 8.81
C ASN A 148 20.73 -23.85 7.41
N GLY A 149 19.92 -23.76 6.35
CA GLY A 149 20.31 -23.99 4.96
C GLY A 149 20.61 -25.46 4.64
N ASN A 150 20.07 -26.41 5.40
CA ASN A 150 20.36 -27.84 5.20
C ASN A 150 19.46 -28.50 4.14
N GLY A 151 18.40 -27.83 3.69
CA GLY A 151 17.41 -28.32 2.73
C GLY A 151 16.21 -29.07 3.33
N SER A 152 16.13 -29.16 4.66
CA SER A 152 14.96 -29.58 5.44
C SER A 152 14.16 -28.37 5.91
N PHE A 153 12.92 -28.61 6.34
CA PHE A 153 11.98 -27.57 6.81
C PHE A 153 11.24 -28.00 8.08
N ASP A 154 11.79 -28.95 8.82
CA ASP A 154 11.18 -29.58 10.00
C ASP A 154 12.12 -29.63 11.21
N ASP A 155 13.24 -28.88 11.17
CA ASP A 155 14.16 -28.81 12.28
C ASP A 155 13.51 -28.18 13.51
N LYS A 156 14.05 -28.56 14.68
CA LYS A 156 13.55 -28.15 16.00
C LYS A 156 14.68 -27.57 16.82
N TYR A 157 14.46 -26.36 17.31
CA TYR A 157 15.39 -25.65 18.18
C TYR A 157 14.76 -25.51 19.56
N TYR A 158 15.39 -26.12 20.57
CA TYR A 158 14.90 -26.16 21.94
C TYR A 158 15.36 -24.94 22.72
N MET A 159 14.49 -24.46 23.60
CA MET A 159 14.78 -23.33 24.48
C MET A 159 14.44 -23.68 25.93
N VAL A 160 15.32 -23.33 26.86
CA VAL A 160 15.07 -23.43 28.30
C VAL A 160 15.13 -22.05 28.93
N THR A 161 14.06 -21.64 29.59
CA THR A 161 13.88 -20.33 30.22
C THR A 161 13.75 -20.49 31.73
N TYR A 162 14.38 -19.62 32.53
CA TYR A 162 14.22 -19.59 33.99
C TYR A 162 14.69 -18.27 34.62
N LEU A 163 14.27 -18.02 35.85
CA LEU A 163 14.74 -16.89 36.67
C LEU A 163 16.07 -17.25 37.31
N THR A 164 17.10 -16.44 37.08
CA THR A 164 18.43 -16.66 37.68
C THR A 164 18.45 -16.24 39.15
N ALA A 165 19.37 -16.81 39.92
CA ALA A 165 19.63 -16.43 41.31
C ALA A 165 20.01 -14.93 41.47
N GLU A 166 20.41 -14.27 40.39
CA GLU A 166 20.73 -12.84 40.34
C GLU A 166 19.49 -11.96 40.05
N GLY A 167 18.31 -12.56 39.83
CA GLY A 167 17.02 -11.85 39.76
C GLY A 167 16.60 -11.41 38.36
N TYR A 168 17.21 -11.92 37.30
CA TYR A 168 16.79 -11.68 35.91
C TYR A 168 16.51 -12.98 35.16
N TRP A 169 15.62 -12.91 34.16
CA TRP A 169 15.24 -14.05 33.33
C TRP A 169 16.28 -14.32 32.25
N VAL A 170 16.55 -15.60 31.99
CA VAL A 170 17.46 -16.05 30.92
C VAL A 170 16.83 -17.14 30.08
N VAL A 171 17.27 -17.21 28.83
CA VAL A 171 16.92 -18.25 27.87
C VAL A 171 18.21 -18.87 27.33
N TYR A 172 18.32 -20.19 27.37
CA TYR A 172 19.32 -20.93 26.60
C TYR A 172 18.61 -21.47 25.36
N PHE A 173 19.13 -21.15 24.18
CA PHE A 173 18.58 -21.54 22.88
C PHE A 173 19.56 -22.49 22.21
N ASP A 174 19.10 -23.65 21.74
CA ASP A 174 19.87 -24.65 21.00
C ASP A 174 20.24 -24.13 19.61
N ILE A 175 21.20 -23.19 19.51
CA ILE A 175 21.44 -22.40 18.28
C ILE A 175 21.99 -23.29 17.16
N ASN A 176 22.71 -24.34 17.52
CA ASN A 176 23.35 -25.29 16.60
C ASN A 176 22.45 -26.50 16.26
N GLY A 177 21.25 -26.61 16.86
CA GLY A 177 20.31 -27.72 16.65
C GLY A 177 20.84 -29.08 17.13
N SER A 178 21.81 -29.10 18.03
CA SER A 178 22.45 -30.33 18.53
C SER A 178 21.59 -31.07 19.56
N ARG A 179 20.54 -30.42 20.07
CA ARG A 179 19.73 -30.86 21.22
C ARG A 179 20.51 -30.97 22.52
N ASP A 180 21.54 -30.14 22.68
CA ASP A 180 22.36 -30.04 23.89
C ASP A 180 22.70 -28.57 24.16
N LEU A 181 22.21 -28.03 25.28
CA LEU A 181 22.39 -26.62 25.66
C LEU A 181 23.72 -26.33 26.38
N SER A 182 24.63 -27.30 26.45
CA SER A 182 25.85 -27.21 27.25
C SER A 182 26.87 -26.19 26.73
N ASP A 183 26.84 -25.85 25.44
CA ASP A 183 27.72 -24.86 24.80
C ASP A 183 27.02 -23.55 24.43
N ASP A 184 25.70 -23.48 24.63
CA ASP A 184 24.90 -22.29 24.37
C ASP A 184 25.07 -21.24 25.47
N LYS A 185 25.03 -19.97 25.06
CA LYS A 185 25.16 -18.83 25.97
C LYS A 185 23.78 -18.38 26.46
N PRO A 186 23.67 -17.88 27.71
CA PRO A 186 22.44 -17.30 28.19
C PRO A 186 22.10 -16.04 27.39
N LEU A 187 20.85 -15.97 26.93
CA LEU A 187 20.25 -14.82 26.28
C LEU A 187 19.23 -14.16 27.23
N ARG A 188 19.11 -12.84 27.16
CA ARG A 188 18.11 -12.05 27.90
C ARG A 188 17.16 -11.36 26.94
N SER A 189 16.09 -10.79 27.48
CA SER A 189 15.22 -9.88 26.73
C SER A 189 16.06 -8.80 26.04
N TYR A 190 15.83 -8.58 24.75
CA TYR A 190 16.66 -7.71 23.91
C TYR A 190 16.82 -6.30 24.51
N LYS A 191 15.73 -5.73 25.01
CA LYS A 191 15.72 -4.40 25.64
C LYS A 191 16.66 -4.27 26.85
N GLU A 192 16.98 -5.38 27.53
CA GLU A 192 17.80 -5.37 28.73
C GLU A 192 19.30 -5.43 28.43
N ASN A 193 19.71 -6.19 27.42
CA ASN A 193 21.13 -6.49 27.17
C ASN A 193 21.57 -6.38 25.70
N PHE A 194 20.63 -6.14 24.78
CA PHE A 194 20.81 -6.16 23.33
C PHE A 194 21.30 -7.51 22.79
N ASP A 195 20.93 -8.60 23.45
CA ASP A 195 21.28 -9.95 23.03
C ASP A 195 20.55 -10.33 21.74
N SER A 196 21.33 -10.61 20.70
CA SER A 196 20.86 -11.13 19.42
C SER A 196 21.68 -12.33 19.00
N PHE A 197 21.09 -13.23 18.20
CA PHE A 197 21.74 -14.44 17.75
C PHE A 197 21.31 -14.83 16.34
N THR A 198 22.08 -15.72 15.72
CA THR A 198 21.80 -16.23 14.38
C THR A 198 21.91 -17.75 14.39
N ILE A 199 20.99 -18.44 13.74
CA ILE A 199 21.13 -19.87 13.46
C ILE A 199 22.18 -20.04 12.36
N GLN A 200 23.17 -20.91 12.58
CA GLN A 200 24.28 -21.05 11.65
C GLN A 200 23.84 -21.68 10.34
N ASN A 201 24.21 -21.05 9.23
CA ASN A 201 24.07 -21.62 7.91
C ASN A 201 25.42 -22.20 7.45
N ASN A 202 25.48 -23.53 7.32
CA ASN A 202 26.74 -24.22 6.98
C ASN A 202 27.28 -23.88 5.58
N LYS A 203 26.46 -23.30 4.69
CA LYS A 203 26.78 -23.05 3.28
C LYS A 203 26.78 -21.56 2.91
N GLY A 204 26.52 -20.66 3.85
CA GLY A 204 26.36 -19.23 3.54
C GLY A 204 26.23 -18.35 4.77
N LEU A 205 25.80 -17.10 4.55
CA LEU A 205 25.48 -16.19 5.65
C LEU A 205 24.16 -16.64 6.32
N PRO A 206 24.04 -16.48 7.66
CA PRO A 206 22.76 -16.67 8.33
C PRO A 206 21.68 -15.79 7.69
N PRO A 207 20.48 -16.33 7.43
CA PRO A 207 19.44 -15.62 6.69
C PRO A 207 18.94 -14.37 7.43
N ILE A 208 18.77 -14.48 8.75
CA ILE A 208 18.19 -13.45 9.62
C ILE A 208 18.86 -13.45 10.99
N THR A 209 18.87 -12.27 11.63
CA THR A 209 19.18 -12.15 13.05
C THR A 209 17.91 -12.26 13.89
N PHE A 210 17.98 -13.04 14.97
CA PHE A 210 16.95 -13.16 15.98
C PHE A 210 17.29 -12.34 17.23
N ALA A 211 16.24 -11.85 17.88
CA ALA A 211 16.26 -11.41 19.25
C ALA A 211 15.10 -12.06 20.01
N LEU A 212 15.06 -11.92 21.34
CA LEU A 212 13.96 -12.46 22.15
C LEU A 212 13.46 -11.47 23.19
N ASN A 213 12.20 -11.66 23.60
CA ASN A 213 11.58 -11.00 24.73
C ASN A 213 10.93 -12.06 25.64
N VAL A 214 11.15 -11.97 26.95
CA VAL A 214 10.58 -12.90 27.93
C VAL A 214 9.39 -12.26 28.64
N PHE A 215 8.24 -12.95 28.63
CA PHE A 215 6.99 -12.55 29.30
C PHE A 215 6.56 -13.63 30.30
N PRO A 216 7.15 -13.66 31.52
CA PRO A 216 6.94 -14.74 32.47
C PRO A 216 5.50 -14.84 32.97
N GLU A 217 4.83 -13.70 33.19
CA GLU A 217 3.43 -13.65 33.64
C GLU A 217 2.47 -14.25 32.60
N GLU A 218 2.80 -14.07 31.32
CA GLU A 218 2.06 -14.61 30.18
C GLU A 218 2.50 -16.05 29.83
N LYS A 219 3.51 -16.59 30.53
CA LYS A 219 4.17 -17.87 30.24
C LYS A 219 4.56 -17.98 28.77
N MET A 220 5.31 -16.98 28.30
CA MET A 220 5.66 -16.87 26.89
C MET A 220 7.06 -16.28 26.71
N ILE A 221 7.75 -16.71 25.66
CA ILE A 221 8.82 -15.94 25.04
C ILE A 221 8.38 -15.57 23.64
N THR A 222 8.85 -14.43 23.14
CA THR A 222 8.58 -14.00 21.77
C THR A 222 9.91 -13.81 21.06
N LEU A 223 10.13 -14.57 19.99
CA LEU A 223 11.25 -14.41 19.08
C LEU A 223 10.96 -13.27 18.11
N PHE A 224 11.82 -12.28 18.05
CA PHE A 224 11.73 -11.20 17.09
C PHE A 224 12.70 -11.42 15.93
N PHE A 225 12.19 -11.29 14.71
CA PHE A 225 12.97 -11.39 13.47
C PHE A 225 12.24 -10.69 12.31
N ASP A 226 13.00 -10.19 11.34
CA ASP A 226 12.46 -9.66 10.08
C ASP A 226 12.57 -10.69 8.97
N ASP A 227 11.53 -11.51 8.83
CA ASP A 227 11.35 -12.38 7.67
C ASP A 227 10.53 -11.70 6.57
N GLY A 228 10.47 -10.37 6.49
CA GLY A 228 9.81 -9.64 5.39
C GLY A 228 10.76 -8.75 4.58
N SER A 229 11.96 -8.47 5.08
CA SER A 229 12.97 -7.55 4.52
C SER A 229 12.57 -6.07 4.44
N HIS A 230 11.26 -5.80 4.31
CA HIS A 230 10.71 -4.48 4.06
C HIS A 230 11.00 -3.52 5.22
N GLY A 231 10.78 -3.95 6.47
CA GLY A 231 11.05 -3.11 7.63
C GLY A 231 12.54 -2.82 7.86
N THR A 232 13.43 -3.77 7.59
CA THR A 232 14.88 -3.53 7.58
C THR A 232 15.29 -2.51 6.53
N HIS A 233 14.70 -2.59 5.33
CA HIS A 233 14.93 -1.62 4.25
C HIS A 233 14.49 -0.21 4.66
N CYS A 234 13.28 -0.09 5.20
CA CYS A 234 12.72 1.14 5.75
C CYS A 234 13.60 1.74 6.86
N ALA A 235 14.06 0.90 7.81
CA ALA A 235 14.97 1.30 8.89
C ALA A 235 16.29 1.87 8.34
N GLY A 236 16.87 1.24 7.32
CA GLY A 236 18.08 1.70 6.66
C GLY A 236 17.91 3.05 5.95
N ILE A 237 16.78 3.28 5.28
CA ILE A 237 16.48 4.59 4.67
C ILE A 237 16.36 5.68 5.74
N ALA A 238 15.63 5.40 6.82
CA ALA A 238 15.41 6.38 7.87
C ALA A 238 16.69 6.77 8.60
N ALA A 239 17.51 5.78 9.01
CA ALA A 239 18.61 6.02 9.94
C ALA A 239 19.82 5.08 9.78
N GLY A 240 19.96 4.36 8.66
CA GLY A 240 21.12 3.49 8.43
C GLY A 240 22.44 4.27 8.50
N PHE A 241 23.48 3.65 9.03
CA PHE A 241 24.80 4.27 9.15
C PHE A 241 25.90 3.33 8.66
N ASN A 242 26.70 3.81 7.70
CA ASN A 242 27.80 3.06 7.12
C ASN A 242 27.38 1.67 6.59
N ILE A 243 26.27 1.63 5.84
CA ILE A 243 25.71 0.40 5.25
C ILE A 243 26.78 -0.28 4.40
N GLY A 244 26.99 -1.58 4.65
CA GLY A 244 28.02 -2.40 3.98
C GLY A 244 29.46 -1.90 4.19
N ASN A 245 29.71 -1.11 5.24
CA ASN A 245 30.99 -0.42 5.48
C ASN A 245 31.47 0.46 4.30
N ALA A 246 30.52 0.95 3.49
CA ALA A 246 30.81 1.69 2.26
C ALA A 246 30.62 3.22 2.39
N GLY A 247 30.44 3.74 3.61
CA GLY A 247 30.14 5.16 3.84
C GLY A 247 28.71 5.58 3.42
N ILE A 248 27.85 4.62 3.08
CA ILE A 248 26.45 4.83 2.69
C ILE A 248 25.60 5.03 3.96
N ASN A 249 24.81 6.10 3.99
CA ASN A 249 23.96 6.44 5.13
C ASN A 249 22.50 6.62 4.69
N GLY A 250 21.59 6.36 5.63
CA GLY A 250 20.21 6.83 5.57
C GLY A 250 20.11 8.33 5.84
N VAL A 251 18.89 8.83 5.96
CA VAL A 251 18.61 10.26 6.14
C VAL A 251 19.12 10.79 7.49
N ALA A 252 18.91 10.05 8.59
CA ALA A 252 19.26 10.48 9.95
C ALA A 252 20.18 9.46 10.66
N PRO A 253 21.46 9.35 10.26
CA PRO A 253 22.39 8.32 10.76
C PRO A 253 22.70 8.42 12.27
N GLY A 254 22.38 9.53 12.93
CA GLY A 254 22.50 9.70 14.38
C GLY A 254 21.29 9.21 15.18
N ALA A 255 20.14 8.97 14.54
CA ALA A 255 18.92 8.55 15.24
C ALA A 255 19.01 7.10 15.75
N LYS A 256 18.36 6.81 16.88
CA LYS A 256 18.14 5.44 17.38
C LYS A 256 16.86 4.85 16.79
N LEU A 257 16.77 3.54 16.75
CA LEU A 257 15.66 2.79 16.15
C LEU A 257 14.99 1.87 17.16
N ILE A 258 13.69 1.66 16.99
CA ILE A 258 12.92 0.58 17.63
C ILE A 258 12.16 -0.17 16.54
N GLY A 259 12.29 -1.50 16.47
CA GLY A 259 11.59 -2.33 15.49
C GLY A 259 10.28 -2.88 16.05
N LEU A 260 9.14 -2.52 15.47
CA LEU A 260 7.82 -3.00 15.88
C LEU A 260 7.20 -3.82 14.75
N LYS A 261 7.18 -5.14 14.90
CA LYS A 261 6.61 -6.06 13.91
C LYS A 261 5.09 -6.09 14.03
N LEU A 262 4.41 -5.83 12.93
CA LEU A 262 2.93 -5.81 12.83
C LEU A 262 2.37 -6.68 11.71
N GLY A 263 3.23 -7.13 10.78
CA GLY A 263 2.88 -8.04 9.70
C GLY A 263 3.34 -9.47 9.94
N ASN A 264 2.44 -10.46 9.77
CA ASN A 264 2.78 -11.87 9.90
C ASN A 264 3.07 -12.45 8.50
N ASN A 265 4.33 -12.78 8.22
CA ASN A 265 4.75 -13.21 6.88
C ASN A 265 4.26 -14.62 6.50
N ASN A 266 3.68 -15.39 7.44
CA ASN A 266 2.93 -16.60 7.08
C ASN A 266 1.66 -16.28 6.28
N TYR A 267 1.16 -15.05 6.37
CA TYR A 267 0.01 -14.56 5.62
C TYR A 267 0.45 -13.79 4.36
N PRO A 268 -0.42 -13.69 3.35
CA PRO A 268 -0.11 -13.01 2.09
C PRO A 268 0.45 -11.59 2.32
N GLY A 269 1.60 -11.29 1.73
CA GLY A 269 2.22 -9.96 1.81
C GLY A 269 2.67 -9.50 3.20
N GLY A 270 2.74 -10.40 4.19
CA GLY A 270 3.01 -9.99 5.57
C GLY A 270 1.80 -9.31 6.21
N ALA A 271 0.58 -9.74 5.88
CA ALA A 271 -0.65 -9.11 6.34
C ALA A 271 -0.68 -8.86 7.85
N THR A 272 -1.33 -7.76 8.23
CA THR A 272 -1.51 -7.47 9.66
C THR A 272 -2.45 -8.48 10.32
N VAL A 273 -2.41 -8.54 11.65
CA VAL A 273 -3.37 -9.32 12.44
C VAL A 273 -4.14 -8.42 13.39
N THR A 274 -5.27 -8.90 13.89
CA THR A 274 -6.14 -8.11 14.79
C THR A 274 -5.36 -7.49 15.96
N GLU A 275 -5.54 -6.18 16.13
CA GLU A 275 -4.89 -5.28 17.07
C GLU A 275 -3.37 -5.05 16.90
N SER A 276 -2.67 -5.73 15.98
CA SER A 276 -1.20 -5.59 15.83
C SER A 276 -0.77 -4.14 15.62
N MET A 277 -1.37 -3.45 14.64
CA MET A 277 -1.13 -2.02 14.39
C MET A 277 -1.44 -1.15 15.63
N LYS A 278 -2.61 -1.34 16.24
CA LYS A 278 -3.07 -0.57 17.41
C LYS A 278 -2.08 -0.73 18.58
N LYS A 279 -1.67 -1.96 18.88
CA LYS A 279 -0.71 -2.25 19.95
C LYS A 279 0.65 -1.64 19.70
N ALA A 280 1.13 -1.64 18.45
CA ALA A 280 2.37 -0.98 18.08
C ALA A 280 2.30 0.54 18.31
N TYR A 281 1.18 1.19 17.96
CA TYR A 281 0.98 2.62 18.26
C TYR A 281 0.89 2.92 19.76
N LEU A 282 0.21 2.07 20.54
CA LEU A 282 0.17 2.20 21.99
C LEU A 282 1.55 2.01 22.62
N TYR A 283 2.37 1.12 22.06
CA TYR A 283 3.77 0.98 22.46
C TYR A 283 4.57 2.25 22.17
N ALA A 284 4.42 2.81 20.96
CA ALA A 284 5.09 4.06 20.60
C ALA A 284 4.66 5.24 21.49
N ASP A 285 3.37 5.34 21.80
CA ASP A 285 2.84 6.34 22.75
C ASP A 285 3.45 6.18 24.15
N LYS A 286 3.50 4.94 24.67
CA LYS A 286 4.18 4.63 25.95
C LYS A 286 5.64 5.06 25.92
N ILE A 287 6.40 4.64 24.91
CA ILE A 287 7.82 4.98 24.76
C ILE A 287 8.02 6.50 24.69
N SER A 288 7.17 7.22 23.96
CA SER A 288 7.28 8.69 23.84
C SER A 288 7.08 9.44 25.17
N LYS A 289 6.38 8.82 26.13
CA LYS A 289 6.16 9.37 27.48
C LYS A 289 7.29 9.00 28.44
N GLU A 290 7.85 7.80 28.30
CA GLU A 290 8.97 7.30 29.09
C GLU A 290 10.29 7.97 28.68
N MET A 291 10.51 8.13 27.38
CA MET A 291 11.72 8.70 26.81
C MET A 291 11.68 10.23 26.82
N LYS A 292 12.79 10.86 27.20
CA LYS A 292 12.93 12.33 27.23
C LYS A 292 13.36 12.93 25.88
N VAL A 293 13.17 12.19 24.79
CA VAL A 293 13.59 12.53 23.44
C VAL A 293 12.42 12.41 22.46
N PRO A 294 12.40 13.16 21.34
CA PRO A 294 11.38 13.01 20.32
C PRO A 294 11.32 11.59 19.76
N CYS A 295 10.10 11.05 19.67
CA CYS A 295 9.79 9.73 19.12
C CYS A 295 8.98 9.89 17.82
N ILE A 296 9.54 9.43 16.71
CA ILE A 296 8.92 9.44 15.39
C ILE A 296 8.50 8.02 15.03
N VAL A 297 7.23 7.80 14.77
CA VAL A 297 6.73 6.58 14.14
C VAL A 297 6.88 6.69 12.63
N SER A 298 7.53 5.70 12.03
CA SER A 298 7.53 5.46 10.58
C SER A 298 6.67 4.23 10.30
N MET A 299 5.52 4.42 9.68
CA MET A 299 4.55 3.37 9.37
C MET A 299 4.39 3.22 7.85
N SER A 300 4.99 2.17 7.30
CA SER A 300 4.99 1.89 5.86
C SER A 300 4.02 0.75 5.50
N PHE A 301 2.90 0.66 6.20
CA PHE A 301 1.89 -0.39 6.07
C PHE A 301 0.48 0.19 6.00
N GLY A 302 -0.39 -0.39 5.18
CA GLY A 302 -1.77 0.04 5.00
C GLY A 302 -2.44 -0.66 3.82
N VAL A 303 -3.75 -0.45 3.71
CA VAL A 303 -4.58 -0.86 2.57
C VAL A 303 -5.32 0.36 2.00
N GLY A 304 -6.03 0.19 0.89
CA GLY A 304 -6.88 1.24 0.33
C GLY A 304 -7.93 1.72 1.34
N SER A 305 -8.48 2.92 1.13
CA SER A 305 -9.56 3.45 1.98
C SER A 305 -10.85 3.56 1.17
N GLU A 306 -11.90 2.86 1.58
CA GLU A 306 -13.23 2.92 0.95
C GLU A 306 -14.01 4.19 1.34
N ILE A 307 -13.72 4.72 2.53
CA ILE A 307 -14.32 5.92 3.09
C ILE A 307 -13.20 6.71 3.79
N GLU A 308 -12.49 7.53 3.01
CA GLU A 308 -11.31 8.28 3.48
C GLU A 308 -11.58 9.05 4.79
N ASN A 309 -10.66 8.94 5.76
CA ASN A 309 -10.72 9.61 7.07
C ASN A 309 -11.90 9.15 7.97
N ARG A 310 -12.43 7.94 7.77
CA ARG A 310 -13.52 7.38 8.61
C ARG A 310 -13.30 5.95 9.08
N SER A 311 -12.20 5.31 8.71
CA SER A 311 -11.89 3.96 9.20
C SER A 311 -11.66 3.93 10.71
N GLU A 312 -11.86 2.77 11.33
CA GLU A 312 -11.65 2.57 12.77
C GLU A 312 -10.21 2.89 13.19
N MET A 313 -9.22 2.53 12.37
CA MET A 313 -7.81 2.83 12.64
C MET A 313 -7.52 4.33 12.59
N GLU A 314 -8.11 5.06 11.63
CA GLU A 314 -7.94 6.52 11.52
C GLU A 314 -8.57 7.26 12.70
N ASN A 315 -9.75 6.81 13.15
CA ASN A 315 -10.42 7.34 14.34
C ASN A 315 -9.61 7.07 15.61
N PHE A 316 -9.10 5.85 15.77
CA PHE A 316 -8.20 5.50 16.87
C PHE A 316 -6.95 6.39 16.89
N LEU A 317 -6.28 6.56 15.74
CA LEU A 317 -5.08 7.39 15.63
C LEU A 317 -5.34 8.87 15.88
N ALA A 318 -6.43 9.42 15.34
CA ALA A 318 -6.82 10.80 15.61
C ALA A 318 -6.99 11.04 17.12
N ASN A 319 -7.67 10.14 17.82
CA ASN A 319 -7.86 10.22 19.27
C ASN A 319 -6.53 10.09 20.04
N LEU A 320 -5.67 9.15 19.65
CA LEU A 320 -4.36 8.94 20.28
C LEU A 320 -3.47 10.19 20.16
N LEU A 321 -3.38 10.76 18.96
CA LEU A 321 -2.49 11.89 18.65
C LEU A 321 -3.04 13.23 19.15
N ASN A 322 -4.36 13.38 19.26
CA ASN A 322 -4.95 14.51 19.97
C ASN A 322 -4.57 14.49 21.47
N ASN A 323 -4.54 13.31 22.08
CA ASN A 323 -4.16 13.15 23.50
C ASN A 323 -2.65 13.25 23.73
N ASN A 324 -1.83 12.86 22.74
CA ASN A 324 -0.38 12.99 22.78
C ASN A 324 0.14 13.77 21.55
N PRO A 325 0.15 15.12 21.61
CA PRO A 325 0.56 15.95 20.49
C PRO A 325 2.08 15.96 20.23
N TYR A 326 2.86 15.19 20.99
CA TYR A 326 4.32 15.11 20.88
C TYR A 326 4.81 13.74 20.37
N LEU A 327 3.90 12.85 19.99
CA LEU A 327 4.20 11.67 19.19
C LEU A 327 4.08 12.05 17.70
N TYR A 328 5.16 11.91 16.95
CA TYR A 328 5.18 12.24 15.52
C TYR A 328 4.91 10.96 14.74
N VAL A 329 3.88 10.91 13.91
CA VAL A 329 3.55 9.78 13.04
C VAL A 329 3.70 10.18 11.57
N SER A 330 4.65 9.53 10.89
CA SER A 330 4.79 9.55 9.44
C SER A 330 4.25 8.25 8.86
N VAL A 331 3.50 8.33 7.76
CA VAL A 331 2.87 7.19 7.09
C VAL A 331 3.12 7.24 5.57
N SER A 332 3.15 6.08 4.93
CA SER A 332 3.03 5.99 3.46
C SER A 332 1.62 6.47 3.03
N ASN A 333 1.51 7.12 1.87
CA ASN A 333 0.20 7.56 1.37
C ASN A 333 -0.62 6.45 0.68
N GLY A 334 0.02 5.35 0.31
CA GLY A 334 -0.57 4.25 -0.46
C GLY A 334 0.08 4.07 -1.84
N ASN A 335 -0.06 2.87 -2.40
CA ASN A 335 0.44 2.49 -3.72
C ASN A 335 -0.68 2.15 -4.72
N GLU A 336 -1.88 2.70 -4.49
CA GLU A 336 -3.11 2.41 -5.22
C GLU A 336 -3.45 3.49 -6.28
N GLY A 337 -2.49 4.37 -6.58
CA GLY A 337 -2.56 5.25 -7.75
C GLY A 337 -2.45 4.49 -9.08
N PRO A 338 -2.61 5.15 -10.25
CA PRO A 338 -2.54 6.59 -10.39
C PRO A 338 -3.85 7.37 -10.22
N GLY A 339 -4.98 6.70 -9.94
CA GLY A 339 -6.28 7.35 -9.77
C GLY A 339 -6.34 8.34 -8.60
N ILE A 340 -7.26 9.30 -8.66
CA ILE A 340 -7.60 10.16 -7.51
C ILE A 340 -8.57 9.44 -6.57
N SER A 341 -8.65 9.89 -5.30
CA SER A 341 -9.36 9.17 -4.22
C SER A 341 -8.73 7.80 -3.92
N SER A 342 -7.40 7.76 -3.85
CA SER A 342 -6.62 6.52 -3.62
C SER A 342 -5.80 6.55 -2.33
N ALA A 343 -5.92 7.60 -1.51
CA ALA A 343 -5.18 7.69 -0.25
C ALA A 343 -5.60 6.53 0.69
N GLY A 344 -4.63 5.72 1.10
CA GLY A 344 -4.89 4.53 1.90
C GLY A 344 -5.19 4.85 3.36
N LEU A 345 -5.66 3.85 4.12
CA LEU A 345 -5.68 3.91 5.58
C LEU A 345 -4.31 3.46 6.15
N PRO A 346 -3.78 4.10 7.20
CA PRO A 346 -4.37 5.20 7.97
C PRO A 346 -4.02 6.61 7.44
N SER A 347 -3.46 6.71 6.22
CA SER A 347 -2.90 7.96 5.69
C SER A 347 -3.93 9.08 5.51
N SER A 348 -5.21 8.74 5.34
CA SER A 348 -6.28 9.72 5.16
C SER A 348 -6.58 10.52 6.44
N SER A 349 -6.10 10.08 7.61
CA SER A 349 -6.23 10.87 8.86
C SER A 349 -5.50 12.21 8.78
N SER A 350 -6.17 13.28 9.19
CA SER A 350 -5.55 14.62 9.28
C SER A 350 -4.51 14.76 10.42
N TYR A 351 -4.46 13.80 11.35
CA TYR A 351 -3.55 13.82 12.50
C TYR A 351 -2.17 13.23 12.20
N VAL A 352 -2.01 12.49 11.10
CA VAL A 352 -0.74 11.90 10.67
C VAL A 352 -0.12 12.69 9.52
N PHE A 353 1.17 12.50 9.26
CA PHE A 353 1.88 13.08 8.13
C PHE A 353 2.12 12.03 7.05
N SER A 354 1.53 12.18 5.86
CA SER A 354 1.69 11.19 4.79
C SER A 354 2.62 11.64 3.67
N SER A 355 3.35 10.68 3.10
CA SER A 355 4.30 10.94 2.01
C SER A 355 3.95 10.16 0.75
N GLY A 356 3.85 10.87 -0.37
CA GLY A 356 3.84 10.28 -1.71
C GLY A 356 5.27 10.01 -2.23
N ALA A 357 5.39 9.23 -3.30
CA ALA A 357 6.66 8.63 -3.73
C ALA A 357 7.20 9.21 -5.04
N VAL A 358 8.46 9.66 -5.03
CA VAL A 358 9.18 10.19 -6.19
C VAL A 358 10.30 9.25 -6.61
N LEU A 359 10.40 9.00 -7.92
CA LEU A 359 11.60 8.46 -8.55
C LEU A 359 12.48 9.63 -8.99
N THR A 360 13.65 9.76 -8.35
CA THR A 360 14.61 10.81 -8.70
C THR A 360 15.45 10.42 -9.92
N GLN A 361 15.97 11.41 -10.65
CA GLN A 361 16.76 11.18 -11.85
C GLN A 361 17.99 10.31 -11.59
N GLU A 362 18.68 10.56 -10.48
CA GLU A 362 19.88 9.82 -10.10
C GLU A 362 19.57 8.36 -9.77
N ILE A 363 18.49 8.09 -9.03
CA ILE A 363 18.07 6.72 -8.73
C ILE A 363 17.54 6.01 -9.98
N ALA A 364 16.79 6.71 -10.85
CA ALA A 364 16.37 6.16 -12.14
C ALA A 364 17.57 5.72 -13.00
N ARG A 365 18.62 6.53 -13.03
CA ARG A 365 19.86 6.23 -13.76
C ARG A 365 20.59 5.05 -13.15
N ASP A 366 20.87 5.12 -11.85
CA ASP A 366 21.78 4.20 -11.16
C ASP A 366 21.15 2.84 -10.87
N ASN A 367 19.85 2.82 -10.52
CA ASN A 367 19.16 1.58 -10.17
C ASN A 367 18.42 0.94 -11.34
N TYR A 368 17.94 1.74 -12.30
CA TYR A 368 17.06 1.29 -13.39
C TYR A 368 17.59 1.57 -14.80
N GLY A 369 18.79 2.15 -14.93
CA GLY A 369 19.44 2.38 -16.22
C GLY A 369 18.75 3.41 -17.11
N ASN A 370 17.99 4.35 -16.53
CA ASN A 370 17.19 5.31 -17.29
C ASN A 370 17.46 6.77 -16.94
N LEU A 371 17.69 7.60 -17.96
CA LEU A 371 17.92 9.04 -17.82
C LEU A 371 16.60 9.80 -17.96
N LEU A 372 15.89 9.98 -16.85
CA LEU A 372 14.66 10.77 -16.83
C LEU A 372 14.93 12.27 -17.07
N PRO A 373 14.02 13.02 -17.72
CA PRO A 373 14.17 14.46 -17.94
C PRO A 373 14.02 15.29 -16.66
N GLY A 374 13.45 14.72 -15.60
CA GLY A 374 13.29 15.30 -14.28
C GLY A 374 12.93 14.23 -13.26
N ASN A 375 12.91 14.57 -11.98
CA ASN A 375 12.30 13.70 -10.96
C ASN A 375 10.82 13.50 -11.32
N VAL A 376 10.27 12.30 -11.15
CA VAL A 376 8.87 12.00 -11.49
C VAL A 376 8.16 11.37 -10.31
N LEU A 377 6.88 11.71 -10.13
CA LEU A 377 6.02 10.99 -9.21
C LEU A 377 5.88 9.54 -9.70
N LEU A 378 6.10 8.57 -8.82
CA LEU A 378 5.87 7.17 -9.14
C LEU A 378 4.37 6.98 -9.43
N HIS A 379 4.07 6.35 -10.57
CA HIS A 379 2.70 6.26 -11.08
C HIS A 379 1.70 5.75 -10.04
N PHE A 380 2.08 4.70 -9.29
CA PHE A 380 1.28 4.08 -8.24
C PHE A 380 1.13 4.91 -6.97
N SER A 381 1.87 6.02 -6.78
CA SER A 381 1.76 6.83 -5.55
C SER A 381 0.32 7.32 -5.38
N SER A 382 -0.35 6.91 -4.32
CA SER A 382 -1.74 7.28 -4.05
C SER A 382 -1.92 8.79 -3.93
N ARG A 383 -3.13 9.25 -4.23
CA ARG A 383 -3.51 10.66 -4.40
C ARG A 383 -4.78 10.96 -3.63
N GLY A 384 -4.89 12.18 -3.13
CA GLY A 384 -6.08 12.62 -2.41
C GLY A 384 -7.30 12.77 -3.32
N GLY A 385 -8.35 13.28 -2.72
CA GLY A 385 -9.64 13.58 -3.35
C GLY A 385 -10.50 14.25 -2.30
N GLU A 386 -11.16 13.43 -1.49
CA GLU A 386 -11.94 13.85 -0.35
C GLU A 386 -11.07 14.32 0.82
N VAL A 387 -9.84 13.82 0.91
CA VAL A 387 -8.82 14.28 1.87
C VAL A 387 -7.69 15.11 1.25
N SER A 388 -7.06 15.95 2.08
CA SER A 388 -5.91 16.79 1.69
C SER A 388 -4.59 16.02 1.79
N LYS A 389 -4.44 14.95 1.01
CA LYS A 389 -3.28 14.03 1.06
C LYS A 389 -2.69 13.80 -0.34
N PRO A 390 -1.39 13.47 -0.48
CA PRO A 390 -0.40 13.38 0.60
C PRO A 390 -0.07 14.75 1.21
N ASP A 391 0.64 14.80 2.35
CA ASP A 391 1.12 16.08 2.88
C ASP A 391 2.28 16.63 2.03
N VAL A 392 3.19 15.76 1.61
CA VAL A 392 4.33 16.05 0.72
C VAL A 392 4.64 14.84 -0.16
N ILE A 393 5.55 15.02 -1.12
CA ILE A 393 6.19 13.92 -1.85
C ILE A 393 7.68 13.86 -1.51
N SER A 394 8.22 12.65 -1.38
CA SER A 394 9.60 12.37 -0.97
C SER A 394 10.22 11.29 -1.87
N PRO A 395 11.56 11.13 -1.91
CA PRO A 395 12.20 10.00 -2.56
C PRO A 395 11.57 8.67 -2.14
N GLY A 396 11.04 7.93 -3.11
CA GLY A 396 10.31 6.68 -2.88
C GLY A 396 10.90 5.50 -3.62
N ALA A 397 12.13 5.61 -4.13
CA ALA A 397 12.92 4.51 -4.66
C ALA A 397 14.33 4.61 -4.08
N ALA A 398 14.85 3.50 -3.57
CA ALA A 398 16.15 3.48 -2.90
C ALA A 398 16.77 2.08 -2.90
N THR A 399 18.08 2.06 -2.78
CA THR A 399 18.84 0.92 -2.27
C THR A 399 19.15 1.13 -0.79
N SER A 400 18.90 0.11 0.03
CA SER A 400 19.08 0.16 1.49
C SER A 400 19.52 -1.21 2.02
N THR A 401 19.78 -1.30 3.32
CA THR A 401 20.12 -2.57 3.98
C THR A 401 18.92 -3.51 4.01
N VAL A 402 19.16 -4.81 3.82
CA VAL A 402 18.15 -5.88 3.83
C VAL A 402 18.73 -7.12 4.52
N PRO A 403 17.91 -8.03 5.07
CA PRO A 403 18.38 -9.31 5.58
C PRO A 403 19.09 -10.14 4.50
N ASN A 404 19.93 -11.09 4.90
CA ASN A 404 20.79 -11.83 3.96
C ASN A 404 20.03 -12.80 3.05
N PHE A 405 18.81 -13.22 3.42
CA PHE A 405 17.99 -14.06 2.54
C PHE A 405 17.42 -13.29 1.34
N THR A 406 17.43 -11.95 1.38
CA THR A 406 16.83 -11.11 0.35
C THR A 406 17.74 -11.02 -0.87
N GLY A 407 17.26 -11.47 -2.03
CA GLY A 407 18.06 -11.47 -3.27
C GLY A 407 18.30 -10.10 -3.91
N GLY A 408 17.70 -9.02 -3.41
CA GLY A 408 17.84 -7.67 -3.96
C GLY A 408 17.49 -6.57 -2.97
N ASP A 409 18.19 -5.45 -3.09
CA ASP A 409 18.16 -4.32 -2.13
C ASP A 409 17.50 -3.05 -2.70
N LYS A 410 17.02 -3.10 -3.96
CA LYS A 410 16.37 -2.00 -4.68
C LYS A 410 14.86 -2.06 -4.50
N PHE A 411 14.31 -1.27 -3.59
CA PHE A 411 12.85 -1.17 -3.38
C PHE A 411 12.32 0.19 -3.83
N TRP A 412 11.03 0.21 -4.16
CA TRP A 412 10.29 1.43 -4.47
C TRP A 412 8.86 1.35 -3.91
N GLY A 413 8.29 2.49 -3.55
CA GLY A 413 7.02 2.55 -2.86
C GLY A 413 6.85 3.85 -2.09
N THR A 414 5.62 4.23 -1.77
CA THR A 414 5.38 5.21 -0.69
C THR A 414 5.92 4.71 0.65
N SER A 415 6.09 3.39 0.79
CA SER A 415 6.81 2.74 1.88
C SER A 415 8.27 3.15 2.03
N MET A 416 8.95 3.59 0.96
CA MET A 416 10.31 4.14 1.04
C MET A 416 10.29 5.66 1.27
N ALA A 417 9.25 6.35 0.82
CA ALA A 417 9.05 7.78 1.05
C ALA A 417 8.71 8.12 2.52
N CYS A 418 7.96 7.25 3.21
CA CYS A 418 7.65 7.40 4.63
C CYS A 418 8.88 7.42 5.56
N PRO A 419 9.80 6.44 5.54
CA PRO A 419 11.00 6.45 6.37
C PRO A 419 11.94 7.59 5.98
N TYR A 420 11.95 8.00 4.70
CA TYR A 420 12.67 9.20 4.27
C TYR A 420 12.19 10.44 5.02
N SER A 421 10.87 10.70 4.99
CA SER A 421 10.26 11.82 5.71
C SER A 421 10.45 11.73 7.22
N SER A 422 10.43 10.52 7.78
CA SER A 422 10.72 10.26 9.20
C SER A 422 12.15 10.65 9.57
N GLY A 423 13.12 10.35 8.70
CA GLY A 423 14.49 10.81 8.85
C GLY A 423 14.60 12.34 8.79
N VAL A 424 13.90 13.00 7.86
CA VAL A 424 13.87 14.47 7.80
C VAL A 424 13.29 15.08 9.09
N MET A 425 12.23 14.49 9.66
CA MET A 425 11.71 14.89 10.97
C MET A 425 12.78 14.75 12.06
N ALA A 426 13.52 13.64 12.08
CA ALA A 426 14.59 13.40 13.04
C ALA A 426 15.73 14.45 12.94
N LEU A 427 16.14 14.82 11.72
CA LEU A 427 17.12 15.89 11.49
C LEU A 427 16.65 17.24 12.06
N LEU A 428 15.42 17.64 11.74
CA LEU A 428 14.83 18.91 12.20
C LEU A 428 14.66 18.94 13.72
N LEU A 429 14.24 17.83 14.32
CA LEU A 429 14.07 17.70 15.78
C LEU A 429 15.42 17.69 16.51
N SER A 430 16.43 17.03 15.95
CA SER A 430 17.81 17.05 16.47
C SER A 430 18.38 18.47 16.49
N ALA A 431 18.20 19.22 15.38
CA ALA A 431 18.58 20.63 15.31
C ALA A 431 17.84 21.49 16.35
N ALA A 432 16.52 21.30 16.50
CA ALA A 432 15.73 22.01 17.49
C ALA A 432 16.19 21.75 18.93
N GLN A 433 16.51 20.51 19.27
CA GLN A 433 17.03 20.16 20.61
C GLN A 433 18.36 20.85 20.91
N LYS A 434 19.22 21.01 19.89
CA LYS A 434 20.51 21.66 20.05
C LYS A 434 20.39 23.18 20.18
N GLU A 435 19.61 23.82 19.31
CA GLU A 435 19.52 25.29 19.25
C GLU A 435 18.51 25.88 20.23
N PHE A 436 17.45 25.12 20.57
CA PHE A 436 16.35 25.55 21.44
C PHE A 436 16.11 24.53 22.56
N PRO A 437 17.10 24.29 23.44
CA PRO A 437 17.02 23.27 24.46
C PRO A 437 15.80 23.46 25.38
N GLY A 438 15.07 22.38 25.63
CA GLY A 438 13.87 22.37 26.46
C GLY A 438 12.57 22.75 25.74
N VAL A 439 12.64 23.22 24.48
CA VAL A 439 11.44 23.50 23.69
C VAL A 439 10.89 22.20 23.08
N LYS A 440 9.63 21.88 23.39
CA LYS A 440 8.90 20.79 22.75
C LYS A 440 8.08 21.31 21.59
N ILE A 441 8.23 20.70 20.42
CA ILE A 441 7.50 21.06 19.21
C ILE A 441 6.29 20.13 19.08
N PRO A 442 5.06 20.64 18.99
CA PRO A 442 3.92 19.80 18.63
C PRO A 442 4.08 19.16 17.25
N ALA A 443 3.65 17.91 17.08
CA ALA A 443 3.73 17.19 15.81
C ALA A 443 3.04 17.95 14.67
N GLN A 444 1.83 18.47 14.91
CA GLN A 444 1.09 19.26 13.93
C GLN A 444 1.81 20.54 13.49
N LEU A 445 2.61 21.16 14.37
CA LEU A 445 3.45 22.31 14.02
C LEU A 445 4.65 21.86 13.17
N LEU A 446 5.30 20.74 13.50
CA LEU A 446 6.37 20.19 12.67
C LEU A 446 5.88 19.85 11.25
N TYR A 447 4.70 19.26 11.13
CA TYR A 447 4.08 18.95 9.83
C TYR A 447 3.79 20.19 9.02
N LYS A 448 3.29 21.25 9.67
CA LYS A 448 3.11 22.56 9.05
C LYS A 448 4.44 23.13 8.53
N ILE A 449 5.49 23.07 9.33
CA ILE A 449 6.83 23.53 8.95
C ILE A 449 7.34 22.78 7.71
N ILE A 450 7.21 21.46 7.68
CA ILE A 450 7.67 20.64 6.55
C ILE A 450 6.84 20.93 5.29
N ARG A 451 5.52 21.05 5.40
CA ARG A 451 4.65 21.43 4.28
C ARG A 451 5.01 22.80 3.71
N GLU A 452 5.27 23.79 4.56
CA GLU A 452 5.66 25.13 4.09
C GLU A 452 7.09 25.18 3.53
N GLY A 453 7.97 24.28 3.97
CA GLY A 453 9.33 24.16 3.44
C GLY A 453 9.41 23.39 2.11
N ALA A 454 8.37 22.63 1.76
CA ALA A 454 8.34 21.82 0.56
C ALA A 454 8.37 22.69 -0.72
N VAL A 455 8.99 22.14 -1.77
CA VAL A 455 9.16 22.80 -3.07
C VAL A 455 8.04 22.35 -4.01
N LYS A 456 7.10 23.27 -4.31
CA LYS A 456 5.99 23.01 -5.23
C LYS A 456 6.50 22.72 -6.65
N ARG A 457 5.90 21.71 -7.27
CA ARG A 457 6.06 21.34 -8.67
C ARG A 457 4.86 21.78 -9.49
N ASN A 458 5.09 22.32 -10.69
CA ASN A 458 4.01 22.86 -11.53
C ASN A 458 3.36 21.80 -12.42
N ASP A 459 3.97 20.64 -12.56
CA ASP A 459 3.51 19.50 -13.37
C ASP A 459 2.53 18.58 -12.62
N TYR A 460 2.27 18.84 -11.34
CA TYR A 460 1.39 18.07 -10.48
C TYR A 460 0.35 18.95 -9.78
N THR A 461 -0.84 18.42 -9.51
CA THR A 461 -1.84 19.11 -8.70
C THR A 461 -1.53 18.97 -7.20
N VAL A 462 -2.27 19.69 -6.34
CA VAL A 462 -2.17 19.52 -4.88
C VAL A 462 -2.63 18.12 -4.42
N LEU A 463 -3.48 17.43 -5.19
CA LEU A 463 -3.88 16.05 -4.87
C LEU A 463 -2.77 15.04 -5.19
N ASP A 464 -1.92 15.35 -6.18
CA ASP A 464 -0.80 14.49 -6.57
C ASP A 464 0.39 14.66 -5.61
N GLN A 465 0.70 15.89 -5.17
CA GLN A 465 1.95 16.21 -4.49
C GLN A 465 1.82 16.77 -3.06
N GLY A 466 0.61 17.06 -2.60
CA GLY A 466 0.41 17.84 -1.38
C GLY A 466 1.04 19.23 -1.49
N ALA A 467 1.87 19.58 -0.50
CA ALA A 467 2.58 20.85 -0.49
C ALA A 467 3.79 20.91 -1.45
N GLY A 468 4.26 19.75 -1.94
CA GLY A 468 5.38 19.65 -2.87
C GLY A 468 6.47 18.67 -2.42
N TYR A 469 7.63 18.78 -3.05
CA TYR A 469 8.78 17.92 -2.79
C TYR A 469 9.51 18.32 -1.50
N ILE A 470 9.76 17.36 -0.62
CA ILE A 470 10.34 17.61 0.69
C ILE A 470 11.71 18.30 0.61
N ASN A 471 11.95 19.31 1.46
CA ASN A 471 13.22 20.02 1.50
C ASN A 471 13.59 20.37 2.95
N VAL A 472 14.69 19.80 3.45
CA VAL A 472 15.09 19.94 4.86
C VAL A 472 15.63 21.33 5.18
N LEU A 473 16.38 21.96 4.27
CA LEU A 473 16.97 23.29 4.48
C LEU A 473 15.89 24.36 4.60
N ASN A 474 14.91 24.36 3.69
CA ASN A 474 13.78 25.28 3.75
C ASN A 474 12.95 25.06 5.02
N SER A 475 12.67 23.80 5.35
CA SER A 475 11.92 23.44 6.56
C SER A 475 12.65 23.90 7.83
N TYR A 476 13.99 23.79 7.85
CA TYR A 476 14.83 24.24 8.95
C TYR A 476 14.79 25.76 9.14
N GLU A 477 14.81 26.55 8.06
CA GLU A 477 14.67 28.01 8.17
C GLU A 477 13.30 28.43 8.73
N ILE A 478 12.23 27.75 8.30
CA ILE A 478 10.87 27.99 8.81
C ILE A 478 10.77 27.58 10.28
N LEU A 479 11.35 26.44 10.66
CA LEU A 479 11.44 25.99 12.04
C LEU A 479 12.08 27.07 12.93
N LYS A 480 13.28 27.54 12.57
CA LYS A 480 13.96 28.61 13.31
C LYS A 480 13.11 29.87 13.40
N LYS A 481 12.48 30.28 12.30
CA LYS A 481 11.59 31.45 12.26
C LYS A 481 10.45 31.31 13.27
N TYR A 482 9.76 30.17 13.28
CA TYR A 482 8.62 29.91 14.17
C TYR A 482 9.01 29.78 15.64
N LEU A 483 10.13 29.14 15.94
CA LEU A 483 10.62 29.06 17.31
C LEU A 483 11.02 30.44 17.85
N LYS A 484 11.74 31.25 17.05
CA LYS A 484 12.14 32.62 17.44
C LYS A 484 10.96 33.58 17.61
N SER A 485 9.87 33.41 16.86
CA SER A 485 8.67 34.26 16.95
C SER A 485 7.68 33.86 18.05
N GLY A 486 7.99 32.79 18.80
CA GLY A 486 7.12 32.23 19.84
C GLY A 486 5.86 31.56 19.28
N GLU A 487 5.92 31.04 18.05
CA GLU A 487 4.76 30.51 17.33
C GLU A 487 4.08 29.34 18.05
N ILE A 488 4.82 28.53 18.82
CA ILE A 488 4.26 27.43 19.62
C ILE A 488 3.10 27.90 20.51
N SER A 489 3.21 29.08 21.12
CA SER A 489 2.16 29.63 22.01
C SER A 489 0.93 30.15 21.27
N LYS A 490 1.01 30.31 19.94
CA LYS A 490 -0.02 30.87 19.07
C LYS A 490 -0.60 29.83 18.10
N PHE A 491 0.08 28.70 17.94
CA PHE A 491 -0.25 27.66 16.98
C PHE A 491 -1.60 27.03 17.29
N GLU A 492 -2.50 26.97 16.32
CA GLU A 492 -3.79 26.28 16.44
C GLU A 492 -4.01 25.29 15.31
N THR A 493 -4.86 24.30 15.57
CA THR A 493 -5.35 23.34 14.59
C THR A 493 -6.85 23.54 14.34
N TYR A 494 -7.31 23.04 13.19
CA TYR A 494 -8.64 23.30 12.68
C TYR A 494 -9.24 22.06 12.01
N SER A 495 -10.47 21.74 12.41
CA SER A 495 -11.32 20.81 11.68
C SER A 495 -12.00 21.59 10.54
N ILE A 496 -11.87 21.08 9.32
CA ILE A 496 -12.45 21.68 8.11
C ILE A 496 -13.40 20.66 7.51
N SER A 497 -14.58 21.10 7.08
CA SER A 497 -15.53 20.28 6.34
C SER A 497 -16.19 21.06 5.21
N SER A 498 -16.43 20.39 4.08
CA SER A 498 -17.14 20.94 2.92
C SER A 498 -17.93 19.86 2.19
N PHE A 499 -18.61 20.24 1.12
CA PHE A 499 -19.49 19.36 0.34
C PHE A 499 -18.69 18.31 -0.44
N ALA A 500 -19.07 17.04 -0.29
CA ALA A 500 -18.55 15.91 -1.06
C ALA A 500 -19.65 14.85 -1.20
N PRO A 501 -20.40 14.82 -2.32
CA PRO A 501 -21.61 14.01 -2.45
C PRO A 501 -21.36 12.49 -2.46
N ASN A 502 -20.11 12.08 -2.65
CA ASN A 502 -19.72 10.67 -2.70
C ASN A 502 -19.51 10.07 -1.30
N GLN A 503 -19.53 10.91 -0.25
CA GLN A 503 -19.30 10.51 1.14
C GLN A 503 -20.64 10.26 1.87
N PRO A 504 -20.69 9.39 2.91
CA PRO A 504 -21.94 8.95 3.53
C PRO A 504 -22.90 10.05 4.02
N ASP A 505 -22.37 11.21 4.41
CA ASP A 505 -23.13 12.39 4.88
C ASP A 505 -22.98 13.61 3.96
N ASN A 506 -22.56 13.37 2.71
CA ASN A 506 -22.23 14.36 1.71
C ASN A 506 -21.13 15.36 2.12
N LYS A 507 -20.23 14.96 3.03
CA LYS A 507 -19.16 15.83 3.53
C LYS A 507 -17.80 15.14 3.58
N SER A 508 -16.77 15.92 3.32
CA SER A 508 -15.38 15.57 3.58
C SER A 508 -14.61 16.79 4.07
N ARG A 509 -13.29 16.66 4.24
CA ARG A 509 -12.41 17.80 4.56
C ARG A 509 -12.34 18.79 3.39
N ASN A 510 -12.31 18.28 2.17
CA ASN A 510 -12.23 19.07 0.95
C ASN A 510 -13.62 19.37 0.38
N LEU A 511 -13.73 20.40 -0.46
CA LEU A 511 -14.85 20.47 -1.40
C LEU A 511 -14.48 19.53 -2.55
N TYR A 512 -15.20 18.42 -2.71
CA TYR A 512 -14.85 17.41 -3.70
C TYR A 512 -16.07 16.98 -4.51
N ILE A 513 -16.06 17.26 -5.81
CA ILE A 513 -17.16 16.91 -6.72
C ILE A 513 -16.58 16.11 -7.89
N ARG A 514 -16.78 14.79 -7.87
CA ARG A 514 -16.27 13.89 -8.92
C ARG A 514 -17.12 13.92 -10.20
N ASP A 515 -18.40 14.24 -10.10
CA ASP A 515 -19.26 14.51 -11.26
C ASP A 515 -19.72 15.97 -11.24
N GLY A 516 -18.99 16.86 -11.91
CA GLY A 516 -19.34 18.26 -12.04
C GLY A 516 -20.36 18.56 -13.15
N SER A 517 -20.91 17.55 -13.84
CA SER A 517 -21.82 17.78 -14.98
C SER A 517 -23.14 18.45 -14.60
N PHE A 518 -23.59 18.27 -13.35
CA PHE A 518 -24.82 18.89 -12.85
C PHE A 518 -24.68 20.37 -12.51
N LEU A 519 -23.45 20.88 -12.38
CA LEU A 519 -23.20 22.25 -11.94
C LEU A 519 -23.80 23.25 -12.94
N THR A 520 -24.50 24.25 -12.44
CA THR A 520 -25.05 25.35 -13.25
C THR A 520 -24.11 26.56 -13.26
N GLY A 521 -23.26 26.70 -12.24
CA GLY A 521 -22.40 27.85 -11.99
C GLY A 521 -23.01 28.87 -11.03
N ASP A 522 -24.23 28.63 -10.54
CA ASP A 522 -24.90 29.49 -9.55
C ASP A 522 -24.80 28.96 -8.11
N GLU A 523 -24.27 27.74 -7.95
CA GLU A 523 -24.09 27.11 -6.66
C GLU A 523 -23.06 27.85 -5.79
N VAL A 524 -23.40 27.97 -4.50
CA VAL A 524 -22.48 28.45 -3.47
C VAL A 524 -22.18 27.27 -2.55
N PHE A 525 -20.91 26.93 -2.43
CA PHE A 525 -20.43 25.91 -1.51
C PHE A 525 -19.81 26.56 -0.27
N THR A 526 -19.83 25.86 0.85
CA THR A 526 -19.35 26.37 2.13
C THR A 526 -18.30 25.45 2.71
N PHE A 527 -17.13 26.03 3.04
CA PHE A 527 -16.21 25.41 3.98
C PHE A 527 -16.59 25.85 5.40
N SER A 528 -16.86 24.88 6.27
CA SER A 528 -17.05 25.10 7.69
C SER A 528 -15.75 24.81 8.42
N VAL A 529 -15.18 25.82 9.06
CA VAL A 529 -13.89 25.74 9.75
C VAL A 529 -14.11 25.93 11.25
N LYS A 530 -13.68 24.95 12.04
CA LYS A 530 -13.76 24.97 13.51
C LYS A 530 -12.37 24.89 14.11
N ARG A 531 -12.08 25.76 15.07
CA ARG A 531 -10.87 25.68 15.90
C ARG A 531 -10.96 24.46 16.84
N GLU A 532 -9.87 23.72 16.97
CA GLU A 532 -9.78 22.52 17.83
C GLU A 532 -9.31 22.82 19.27
N ASN A 533 -8.97 24.08 19.57
CA ASN A 533 -8.51 24.54 20.88
C ASN A 533 -7.21 23.85 21.34
N PHE A 534 -6.25 23.72 20.41
CA PHE A 534 -4.99 23.00 20.62
C PHE A 534 -4.17 23.58 21.78
N ILE A 535 -4.08 24.91 21.91
CA ILE A 535 -3.42 25.60 23.04
C ILE A 535 -4.23 25.63 24.34
N LYS A 536 -5.41 25.00 24.39
CA LYS A 536 -6.28 24.89 25.58
C LYS A 536 -6.59 26.25 26.22
N SER A 537 -7.09 27.18 25.41
CA SER A 537 -7.49 28.53 25.84
C SER A 537 -8.90 28.88 25.35
N ASP A 538 -9.78 29.21 26.29
CA ASP A 538 -11.19 29.54 26.01
C ASP A 538 -11.36 30.92 25.36
N LYS A 539 -10.41 31.82 25.58
CA LYS A 539 -10.40 33.16 24.96
C LYS A 539 -9.59 33.11 23.68
N PHE A 540 -10.27 33.22 22.55
CA PHE A 540 -9.62 33.25 21.25
C PHE A 540 -10.33 34.21 20.32
N TYR A 541 -9.53 35.02 19.61
CA TYR A 541 -10.01 35.83 18.51
C TYR A 541 -8.88 35.99 17.51
N ARG A 542 -9.12 35.60 16.26
CA ARG A 542 -8.15 35.76 15.17
C ARG A 542 -8.89 36.02 13.87
N VAL A 543 -8.37 36.98 13.11
CA VAL A 543 -8.88 37.38 11.79
C VAL A 543 -7.93 36.82 10.73
N TYR A 544 -8.50 36.40 9.60
CA TYR A 544 -7.78 35.78 8.51
C TYR A 544 -8.09 36.46 7.18
N ASN A 545 -7.04 36.71 6.40
CA ASN A 545 -7.11 37.08 5.00
C ASN A 545 -7.16 35.80 4.15
N LEU A 546 -8.13 35.71 3.24
CA LEU A 546 -8.35 34.54 2.40
C LEU A 546 -7.84 34.78 0.97
N LYS A 547 -7.17 33.79 0.41
CA LYS A 547 -6.64 33.83 -0.97
C LYS A 547 -6.87 32.49 -1.67
N SER A 548 -7.46 32.54 -2.86
CA SER A 548 -7.52 31.41 -3.80
C SER A 548 -6.38 31.52 -4.81
N ASP A 549 -5.80 30.39 -5.23
CA ASP A 549 -4.82 30.33 -6.31
C ASP A 549 -5.42 30.04 -7.69
N ALA A 550 -6.75 29.89 -7.79
CA ALA A 550 -7.48 29.71 -9.04
C ALA A 550 -8.46 30.84 -9.33
N ASP A 551 -8.73 31.03 -10.62
CA ASP A 551 -9.62 32.06 -11.14
C ASP A 551 -11.02 31.53 -11.51
N TRP A 552 -11.21 30.20 -11.58
CA TRP A 552 -12.50 29.51 -11.74
C TRP A 552 -13.28 29.38 -10.44
N LEU A 553 -12.67 29.70 -9.30
CA LEU A 553 -13.31 29.71 -7.98
C LEU A 553 -13.21 31.11 -7.38
N THR A 554 -14.37 31.69 -7.04
CA THR A 554 -14.47 33.01 -6.43
C THR A 554 -14.79 32.90 -4.94
N LEU A 555 -13.99 33.58 -4.12
CA LEU A 555 -14.27 33.77 -2.69
C LEU A 555 -15.32 34.88 -2.52
N ILE A 556 -16.47 34.56 -1.90
CA ILE A 556 -17.52 35.56 -1.63
C ILE A 556 -17.05 36.56 -0.56
N GLN A 557 -16.27 36.09 0.41
CA GLN A 557 -15.62 36.90 1.42
C GLN A 557 -14.09 36.78 1.32
N LYS A 558 -13.39 37.92 1.40
CA LYS A 558 -11.91 38.00 1.39
C LYS A 558 -11.28 37.95 2.77
N LYS A 559 -12.09 38.12 3.82
CA LYS A 559 -11.68 37.99 5.21
C LYS A 559 -12.68 37.14 5.97
N THR A 560 -12.21 36.46 7.00
CA THR A 560 -13.04 35.76 7.98
C THR A 560 -12.41 35.85 9.36
N TYR A 561 -13.11 35.44 10.40
CA TYR A 561 -12.58 35.39 11.76
C TYR A 561 -13.13 34.19 12.52
N ILE A 562 -12.39 33.73 13.52
CA ILE A 562 -12.87 32.75 14.48
C ILE A 562 -12.81 33.38 15.87
N ARG A 563 -13.90 33.28 16.61
CA ARG A 563 -14.02 33.73 18.00
C ARG A 563 -14.36 32.53 18.88
N ASN A 564 -13.51 32.25 19.87
CA ASN A 564 -13.64 31.13 20.79
C ASN A 564 -13.83 29.80 20.03
N ASP A 565 -15.01 29.18 20.14
CA ASP A 565 -15.42 27.90 19.56
C ASP A 565 -16.36 28.05 18.34
N GLN A 566 -16.63 29.28 17.88
CA GLN A 566 -17.49 29.53 16.74
C GLN A 566 -16.91 28.98 15.43
N PHE A 567 -17.80 28.47 14.58
CA PHE A 567 -17.46 28.10 13.21
C PHE A 567 -17.27 29.34 12.33
N ALA A 568 -16.26 29.32 11.49
CA ALA A 568 -16.14 30.23 10.35
C ALA A 568 -16.69 29.55 9.10
N ASN A 569 -17.73 30.13 8.50
CA ASN A 569 -18.27 29.68 7.21
C ASN A 569 -17.63 30.49 6.09
N ILE A 570 -16.92 29.81 5.20
CA ILE A 570 -16.22 30.40 4.06
C ILE A 570 -16.94 29.94 2.80
N ASN A 571 -17.74 30.84 2.23
CA ASN A 571 -18.49 30.59 1.00
C ASN A 571 -17.64 30.83 -0.26
N VAL A 572 -17.78 29.92 -1.22
CA VAL A 572 -17.14 29.95 -2.53
C VAL A 572 -18.18 29.75 -3.62
N LYS A 573 -18.01 30.46 -4.75
CA LYS A 573 -18.82 30.29 -5.97
C LYS A 573 -17.95 29.79 -7.10
N LEU A 574 -18.44 28.81 -7.86
CA LEU A 574 -17.74 28.27 -9.03
C LEU A 574 -18.11 29.06 -10.29
N ASP A 575 -17.13 29.36 -11.14
CA ASP A 575 -17.35 30.00 -12.44
C ASP A 575 -17.31 28.95 -13.55
N LYS A 576 -18.48 28.40 -13.88
CA LYS A 576 -18.63 27.38 -14.92
C LYS A 576 -18.13 27.86 -16.30
N ASN A 577 -18.12 29.16 -16.58
CA ASN A 577 -17.62 29.69 -17.86
C ASN A 577 -16.11 29.49 -18.04
N LYS A 578 -15.38 29.25 -16.95
CA LYS A 578 -13.94 28.95 -16.93
C LYS A 578 -13.65 27.45 -16.83
N MET A 579 -14.68 26.63 -16.64
CA MET A 579 -14.60 25.18 -16.48
C MET A 579 -15.19 24.44 -17.69
N LYS A 580 -14.84 24.89 -18.89
CA LYS A 580 -15.43 24.39 -20.14
C LYS A 580 -14.76 23.11 -20.67
N GLU A 581 -13.48 22.94 -20.38
CA GLU A 581 -12.71 21.79 -20.86
C GLU A 581 -12.90 20.63 -19.88
N PRO A 582 -13.23 19.42 -20.36
CA PRO A 582 -13.23 18.25 -19.50
C PRO A 582 -11.86 18.02 -18.87
N GLY A 583 -11.83 17.77 -17.57
CA GLY A 583 -10.61 17.64 -16.80
C GLY A 583 -10.81 17.83 -15.30
N LEU A 584 -9.68 17.86 -14.59
CA LEU A 584 -9.59 18.06 -13.16
C LEU A 584 -9.32 19.54 -12.85
N TYR A 585 -10.23 20.18 -12.12
CA TYR A 585 -10.07 21.54 -11.62
C TYR A 585 -9.81 21.49 -10.12
N THR A 586 -8.57 21.75 -9.72
CA THR A 586 -8.18 21.77 -8.30
C THR A 586 -7.53 23.10 -7.92
N THR A 587 -7.88 23.62 -6.75
CA THR A 587 -7.30 24.85 -6.20
C THR A 587 -7.12 24.76 -4.70
N LYS A 588 -6.16 25.54 -4.20
CA LYS A 588 -5.93 25.75 -2.77
C LYS A 588 -6.40 27.14 -2.36
N ILE A 589 -7.18 27.18 -1.28
CA ILE A 589 -7.63 28.41 -0.63
C ILE A 589 -6.87 28.51 0.69
N SER A 590 -5.99 29.49 0.80
CA SER A 590 -5.14 29.72 1.98
C SER A 590 -5.69 30.83 2.86
N ALA A 591 -5.73 30.59 4.16
CA ALA A 591 -6.01 31.58 5.18
C ALA A 591 -4.70 32.08 5.82
N PHE A 592 -4.45 33.37 5.81
CA PHE A 592 -3.29 34.01 6.44
C PHE A 592 -3.75 34.85 7.62
N ARG A 593 -2.99 34.87 8.72
CA ARG A 593 -3.30 35.76 9.84
C ARG A 593 -3.30 37.22 9.40
N ASP A 594 -4.32 37.96 9.79
CA ASP A 594 -4.40 39.42 9.59
C ASP A 594 -3.56 40.14 10.66
N ASP A 595 -2.26 39.84 10.68
CA ASP A 595 -1.26 40.45 11.55
C ASP A 595 0.01 40.79 10.75
N SER A 596 0.98 41.43 11.40
CA SER A 596 2.24 41.83 10.75
C SER A 596 3.09 40.66 10.24
N GLY A 597 2.85 39.44 10.74
CA GLY A 597 3.56 38.24 10.33
C GLY A 597 3.03 37.64 9.03
N ASN A 598 1.74 37.89 8.71
CA ASN A 598 1.03 37.27 7.59
C ASN A 598 1.26 35.75 7.54
N THR A 599 1.30 35.11 8.71
CA THR A 599 1.60 33.68 8.84
C THR A 599 0.48 32.87 8.16
N PRO A 600 0.81 31.93 7.25
CA PRO A 600 -0.18 30.98 6.76
C PRO A 600 -0.78 30.23 7.94
N GLU A 601 -2.09 30.07 8.01
CA GLU A 601 -2.76 29.40 9.13
C GLU A 601 -3.20 27.99 8.73
N PHE A 602 -4.24 27.92 7.89
CA PHE A 602 -4.83 26.70 7.38
C PHE A 602 -5.15 26.84 5.89
N ASP A 603 -5.20 25.70 5.21
CA ASP A 603 -5.55 25.57 3.80
C ASP A 603 -6.86 24.78 3.67
N MET A 604 -7.66 25.15 2.66
CA MET A 604 -8.82 24.41 2.18
C MET A 604 -8.57 24.02 0.73
N ILE A 605 -9.02 22.84 0.31
CA ILE A 605 -8.87 22.36 -1.07
C ILE A 605 -10.25 22.22 -1.70
N ALA A 606 -10.38 22.71 -2.93
CA ALA A 606 -11.56 22.49 -3.76
C ALA A 606 -11.16 21.76 -5.04
N THR A 607 -11.88 20.69 -5.35
CA THR A 607 -11.70 19.86 -6.53
C THR A 607 -13.03 19.60 -7.20
N VAL A 608 -13.08 19.84 -8.51
CA VAL A 608 -14.22 19.50 -9.36
C VAL A 608 -13.71 18.79 -10.60
N VAL A 609 -14.33 17.67 -10.95
CA VAL A 609 -14.07 16.96 -12.20
C VAL A 609 -15.18 17.28 -13.19
N ILE A 610 -14.81 17.80 -14.37
CA ILE A 610 -15.70 17.96 -15.51
C ILE A 610 -15.44 16.79 -16.46
N PRO A 611 -16.37 15.84 -16.63
CA PRO A 611 -16.10 14.63 -17.41
C PRO A 611 -16.36 14.82 -18.91
N TYR A 612 -15.77 13.94 -19.72
CA TYR A 612 -16.16 13.72 -21.10
C TYR A 612 -17.50 12.99 -21.15
N GLU A 613 -18.46 13.53 -21.91
CA GLU A 613 -19.80 12.97 -22.05
C GLU A 613 -20.00 12.25 -23.38
N PHE A 614 -20.58 11.05 -23.32
CA PHE A 614 -20.86 10.19 -24.48
C PHE A 614 -22.36 10.15 -24.71
N ASN A 615 -22.80 10.56 -25.90
CA ASN A 615 -24.21 10.73 -26.24
C ASN A 615 -24.45 10.48 -27.73
N SER A 616 -25.70 10.59 -28.18
CA SER A 616 -26.07 10.35 -29.57
C SER A 616 -25.37 11.27 -30.58
N SER A 617 -24.92 12.47 -30.18
CA SER A 617 -24.22 13.39 -31.09
C SER A 617 -22.80 12.95 -31.42
N ASN A 618 -22.16 12.16 -30.54
CA ASN A 618 -20.84 11.58 -30.76
C ASN A 618 -20.90 10.06 -30.97
N ASN A 619 -22.09 9.51 -31.23
CA ASN A 619 -22.33 8.07 -31.38
C ASN A 619 -21.76 7.24 -30.22
N TYR A 620 -21.81 7.80 -29.00
CA TYR A 620 -21.26 7.20 -27.79
C TYR A 620 -19.78 6.79 -27.92
N LYS A 621 -19.01 7.56 -28.70
CA LYS A 621 -17.60 7.31 -28.98
C LYS A 621 -16.80 8.60 -29.00
N MET A 622 -15.60 8.56 -28.45
CA MET A 622 -14.64 9.66 -28.52
C MET A 622 -13.25 9.15 -28.91
N PHE A 623 -12.50 10.01 -29.60
CA PHE A 623 -11.17 9.71 -30.11
C PHE A 623 -10.23 10.91 -29.88
N TRP A 624 -9.09 10.64 -29.23
CA TRP A 624 -8.01 11.59 -29.01
C TRP A 624 -6.81 11.16 -29.84
N LYS A 625 -6.48 11.93 -30.86
CA LYS A 625 -5.39 11.62 -31.81
C LYS A 625 -4.09 12.33 -31.45
N ASP A 626 -2.96 11.69 -31.76
CA ASP A 626 -1.61 12.27 -31.72
C ASP A 626 -1.26 12.92 -30.37
N GLN A 627 -1.73 12.29 -29.29
CA GLN A 627 -1.43 12.72 -27.92
C GLN A 627 0.01 12.34 -27.55
N LEU A 628 0.58 13.04 -26.58
CA LEU A 628 1.92 12.78 -26.06
C LEU A 628 1.88 12.64 -24.55
N VAL A 629 2.70 11.73 -24.03
CA VAL A 629 2.97 11.61 -22.59
C VAL A 629 4.48 11.41 -22.38
N GLN A 630 5.07 12.16 -21.46
CA GLN A 630 6.50 12.11 -21.16
C GLN A 630 6.85 10.86 -20.31
N PRO A 631 8.09 10.34 -20.37
CA PRO A 631 8.52 9.24 -19.50
C PRO A 631 8.26 9.53 -18.02
N GLY A 632 7.55 8.64 -17.35
CA GLY A 632 7.18 8.76 -15.93
C GLY A 632 6.05 9.76 -15.62
N MET A 633 5.54 10.47 -16.63
CA MET A 633 4.41 11.39 -16.49
C MET A 633 3.10 10.72 -16.88
N PHE A 634 1.97 11.37 -16.59
CA PHE A 634 0.65 10.82 -16.87
C PHE A 634 -0.31 11.86 -17.46
N LYS A 635 -1.37 11.38 -18.13
CA LYS A 635 -2.49 12.19 -18.61
C LYS A 635 -3.81 11.50 -18.26
N ARG A 636 -4.77 12.28 -17.77
CA ARG A 636 -6.05 11.80 -17.25
C ARG A 636 -7.20 12.11 -18.18
N TYR A 637 -8.12 11.16 -18.32
CA TYR A 637 -9.38 11.31 -19.04
C TYR A 637 -10.51 10.83 -18.12
N TYR A 638 -11.41 11.74 -17.76
CA TYR A 638 -12.57 11.42 -16.92
C TYR A 638 -13.76 11.10 -17.82
N ILE A 639 -14.23 9.86 -17.76
CA ILE A 639 -15.22 9.29 -18.66
C ILE A 639 -16.53 9.14 -17.89
N LYS A 640 -17.57 9.88 -18.28
CA LYS A 640 -18.92 9.68 -17.74
C LYS A 640 -19.57 8.49 -18.42
N VAL A 641 -19.92 7.47 -17.66
CA VAL A 641 -20.69 6.33 -18.16
C VAL A 641 -22.09 6.82 -18.56
N PRO A 642 -22.52 6.64 -19.81
CA PRO A 642 -23.86 7.08 -20.23
C PRO A 642 -24.94 6.29 -19.52
N ALA A 643 -26.09 6.93 -19.31
CA ALA A 643 -27.22 6.30 -18.64
C ALA A 643 -27.64 4.99 -19.34
N GLY A 644 -27.83 3.93 -18.55
CA GLY A 644 -28.21 2.59 -19.03
C GLY A 644 -27.09 1.80 -19.71
N GLN A 645 -25.86 2.32 -19.77
CA GLN A 645 -24.72 1.57 -20.32
C GLN A 645 -23.95 0.88 -19.20
N ASN A 646 -23.56 -0.37 -19.45
CA ASN A 646 -22.76 -1.17 -18.53
C ASN A 646 -21.53 -1.80 -19.24
N SER A 647 -21.21 -1.35 -20.45
CA SER A 647 -20.13 -1.92 -21.26
C SER A 647 -19.33 -0.84 -21.96
N MET A 648 -17.99 -0.94 -21.91
CA MET A 648 -17.05 0.03 -22.46
C MET A 648 -15.89 -0.67 -23.14
N LYS A 649 -15.49 -0.17 -24.32
CA LYS A 649 -14.24 -0.51 -24.98
C LYS A 649 -13.26 0.65 -24.89
N ILE A 650 -12.02 0.33 -24.53
CA ILE A 650 -10.91 1.26 -24.58
C ILE A 650 -9.89 0.74 -25.59
N THR A 651 -9.46 1.62 -26.49
CA THR A 651 -8.42 1.33 -27.49
C THR A 651 -7.26 2.31 -27.35
N LEU A 652 -6.08 1.82 -27.04
CA LEU A 652 -4.83 2.57 -27.04
C LEU A 652 -4.03 2.16 -28.27
N SER A 653 -3.65 3.10 -29.14
CA SER A 653 -2.94 2.78 -30.40
C SER A 653 -1.88 3.81 -30.76
N ARG A 654 -1.07 3.52 -31.77
CA ARG A 654 -0.13 4.49 -32.36
C ARG A 654 -0.38 4.67 -33.86
N ASP A 655 0.02 5.81 -34.40
CA ASP A 655 0.03 6.01 -35.85
C ASP A 655 1.28 5.37 -36.47
N ILE A 656 1.10 4.22 -37.10
CA ILE A 656 2.18 3.47 -37.75
C ILE A 656 2.81 4.21 -38.93
N THR A 657 2.11 5.19 -39.52
CA THR A 657 2.60 5.94 -40.68
C THR A 657 3.59 7.05 -40.31
N GLN A 658 3.55 7.52 -39.06
CA GLN A 658 4.34 8.66 -38.60
C GLN A 658 5.67 8.27 -37.93
N ASN A 659 5.98 6.97 -37.81
CA ASN A 659 7.18 6.43 -37.15
C ASN A 659 7.52 7.08 -35.79
N LYS A 660 6.49 7.50 -35.03
CA LYS A 660 6.66 8.08 -33.69
C LYS A 660 6.88 6.98 -32.65
N TYR A 661 7.70 7.26 -31.65
CA TYR A 661 7.96 6.37 -30.52
C TYR A 661 6.72 6.28 -29.61
N SER A 662 6.47 5.07 -29.08
CA SER A 662 5.43 4.82 -28.10
C SER A 662 5.91 3.79 -27.10
N ARG A 663 5.89 4.10 -25.81
CA ARG A 663 5.99 3.15 -24.69
C ARG A 663 5.09 3.66 -23.56
N CYS A 664 3.83 3.26 -23.59
CA CYS A 664 2.81 3.72 -22.65
C CYS A 664 1.77 2.64 -22.41
N ARG A 665 1.01 2.74 -21.32
CA ARG A 665 -0.16 1.91 -21.05
C ARG A 665 -1.25 2.81 -20.46
N TYR A 666 -2.39 2.25 -20.12
CA TYR A 666 -3.40 2.95 -19.37
C TYR A 666 -3.84 2.17 -18.15
N PHE A 667 -4.28 2.92 -17.13
CA PHE A 667 -4.95 2.42 -15.95
C PHE A 667 -6.40 2.86 -16.00
N LEU A 668 -7.32 1.95 -15.67
CA LEU A 668 -8.74 2.25 -15.55
C LEU A 668 -9.13 2.24 -14.07
N HIS A 669 -9.76 3.30 -13.59
CA HIS A 669 -10.33 3.37 -12.23
C HIS A 669 -11.83 3.66 -12.30
N ASN A 670 -12.57 3.09 -11.35
CA ASN A 670 -14.01 3.28 -11.26
C ASN A 670 -14.37 4.63 -10.60
N ASN A 671 -15.66 4.83 -10.34
CA ASN A 671 -16.19 6.04 -9.71
C ASN A 671 -15.67 6.28 -8.28
N ASP A 672 -15.24 5.24 -7.57
CA ASP A 672 -14.66 5.36 -6.23
C ASP A 672 -13.15 5.62 -6.25
N GLY A 673 -12.52 5.67 -7.43
CA GLY A 673 -11.06 5.79 -7.55
C GLY A 673 -10.32 4.46 -7.46
N ILE A 674 -11.03 3.34 -7.37
CA ILE A 674 -10.46 2.00 -7.26
C ILE A 674 -10.04 1.51 -8.65
N GLN A 675 -8.82 0.98 -8.76
CA GLN A 675 -8.31 0.41 -10.00
C GLN A 675 -9.13 -0.82 -10.42
N VAL A 676 -9.64 -0.78 -11.64
CA VAL A 676 -10.37 -1.88 -12.29
C VAL A 676 -9.42 -2.73 -13.12
N ASP A 677 -8.51 -2.11 -13.87
CA ASP A 677 -7.61 -2.82 -14.78
C ASP A 677 -6.39 -1.96 -15.18
N VAL A 678 -5.34 -2.64 -15.66
CA VAL A 678 -4.15 -2.04 -16.26
C VAL A 678 -3.91 -2.68 -17.62
N SER A 679 -3.84 -1.86 -18.67
CA SER A 679 -3.60 -2.37 -20.01
C SER A 679 -2.18 -2.96 -20.15
N ALA A 680 -1.99 -3.82 -21.14
CA ALA A 680 -0.65 -4.12 -21.64
C ALA A 680 0.10 -2.83 -22.05
N VAL A 681 1.43 -2.91 -22.15
CA VAL A 681 2.25 -1.79 -22.60
C VAL A 681 2.22 -1.74 -24.13
N LEU A 682 1.79 -0.62 -24.70
CA LEU A 682 1.91 -0.31 -26.12
C LEU A 682 3.36 0.10 -26.39
N TYR A 683 4.15 -0.78 -27.03
CA TYR A 683 5.55 -0.53 -27.30
C TYR A 683 5.90 -0.59 -28.80
N SER A 684 6.29 0.55 -29.35
CA SER A 684 6.61 0.69 -30.78
C SER A 684 7.80 -0.18 -31.22
N VAL A 685 8.75 -0.48 -30.32
CA VAL A 685 9.91 -1.35 -30.62
C VAL A 685 9.46 -2.81 -30.79
N ASN A 686 8.45 -3.25 -30.05
CA ASN A 686 7.81 -4.55 -30.25
C ASN A 686 6.88 -4.58 -31.48
N LYS A 687 6.78 -3.45 -32.20
CA LYS A 687 5.88 -3.22 -33.34
C LYS A 687 4.39 -3.27 -32.97
N ASP A 688 4.05 -3.17 -31.69
CA ASP A 688 2.65 -3.12 -31.24
C ASP A 688 1.90 -1.99 -31.93
N GLU A 689 0.73 -2.25 -32.50
CA GLU A 689 -0.05 -1.23 -33.22
C GLU A 689 -1.18 -0.66 -32.35
N LYS A 690 -1.85 -1.54 -31.61
CA LYS A 690 -2.98 -1.20 -30.74
C LYS A 690 -3.17 -2.22 -29.62
N ILE A 691 -3.81 -1.78 -28.55
CA ILE A 691 -4.31 -2.55 -27.41
C ILE A 691 -5.80 -2.25 -27.30
N GLU A 692 -6.62 -3.29 -27.22
CA GLU A 692 -8.08 -3.18 -27.15
C GLU A 692 -8.57 -4.03 -25.98
N ASN A 693 -9.19 -3.40 -24.98
CA ASN A 693 -9.85 -4.11 -23.89
C ASN A 693 -11.34 -3.77 -23.86
N TYR A 694 -12.13 -4.73 -23.40
CA TYR A 694 -13.57 -4.63 -23.23
C TYR A 694 -13.88 -4.83 -21.76
N TYR A 695 -14.66 -3.91 -21.22
CA TYR A 695 -15.12 -3.90 -19.85
C TYR A 695 -16.63 -4.08 -19.86
N TYR A 696 -17.12 -5.01 -19.06
CA TYR A 696 -18.54 -5.34 -18.92
C TYR A 696 -18.95 -5.14 -17.46
N ASP A 697 -20.26 -5.06 -17.22
CA ASP A 697 -20.85 -4.83 -15.89
C ASP A 697 -20.26 -3.61 -15.16
N ILE A 698 -19.88 -2.57 -15.92
CA ILE A 698 -19.41 -1.31 -15.33
C ILE A 698 -20.58 -0.57 -14.67
N GLU A 699 -20.32 0.03 -13.51
CA GLU A 699 -21.32 0.76 -12.74
C GLU A 699 -21.48 2.20 -13.28
N PRO A 700 -22.64 2.86 -13.06
CA PRO A 700 -22.78 4.28 -13.36
C PRO A 700 -21.79 5.14 -12.57
N GLY A 701 -21.22 6.17 -13.22
CA GLY A 701 -20.37 7.15 -12.57
C GLY A 701 -19.28 7.71 -13.48
N ILE A 702 -18.25 8.30 -12.86
CA ILE A 702 -17.11 8.90 -13.56
C ILE A 702 -15.88 7.99 -13.41
N TYR A 703 -15.59 7.28 -14.49
CA TYR A 703 -14.39 6.45 -14.62
C TYR A 703 -13.19 7.31 -14.98
N GLU A 704 -12.02 6.91 -14.54
CA GLU A 704 -10.77 7.62 -14.80
C GLU A 704 -9.83 6.72 -15.61
N VAL A 705 -9.53 7.14 -16.84
CA VAL A 705 -8.50 6.53 -17.69
C VAL A 705 -7.23 7.34 -17.57
N VAL A 706 -6.17 6.75 -17.02
CA VAL A 706 -4.87 7.40 -16.84
C VAL A 706 -3.86 6.78 -17.77
N ILE A 707 -3.39 7.54 -18.75
CA ILE A 707 -2.29 7.13 -19.63
C ILE A 707 -0.98 7.46 -18.92
N ASP A 708 -0.14 6.47 -18.63
CA ASP A 708 1.22 6.69 -18.15
C ASP A 708 2.23 6.56 -19.28
N GLY A 709 3.14 7.54 -19.37
CA GLY A 709 4.38 7.36 -20.12
C GLY A 709 5.24 6.42 -19.31
N PHE A 710 5.50 5.22 -19.85
CA PHE A 710 6.22 4.20 -19.11
C PHE A 710 7.59 4.77 -18.68
N PHE A 711 7.98 4.61 -17.41
CA PHE A 711 9.15 5.33 -16.91
C PHE A 711 10.46 4.95 -17.62
N LEU A 712 10.55 3.74 -18.19
CA LEU A 712 11.68 3.30 -19.05
C LEU A 712 11.53 3.73 -20.53
N ALA A 713 10.62 4.63 -20.85
CA ALA A 713 10.51 5.22 -22.19
C ALA A 713 11.75 6.08 -22.47
N SER A 714 12.37 5.88 -23.63
CA SER A 714 13.53 6.67 -24.07
C SER A 714 13.15 8.06 -24.57
N ASP A 715 11.92 8.20 -25.06
CA ASP A 715 11.38 9.39 -25.70
C ASP A 715 9.91 9.61 -25.28
N PRO A 716 9.35 10.81 -25.51
CA PRO A 716 7.92 11.03 -25.32
C PRO A 716 7.08 10.02 -26.11
N SER A 717 6.13 9.38 -25.44
CA SER A 717 5.26 8.38 -26.04
C SER A 717 4.10 9.03 -26.76
N ALA A 718 4.06 8.87 -28.09
CA ALA A 718 2.92 9.25 -28.90
C ALA A 718 1.84 8.16 -28.85
N TYR A 719 0.58 8.55 -28.69
CA TYR A 719 -0.54 7.62 -28.66
C TYR A 719 -1.82 8.24 -29.19
N ASN A 720 -2.75 7.37 -29.58
CA ASN A 720 -4.14 7.68 -29.79
C ASN A 720 -4.97 6.90 -28.77
N LEU A 721 -6.03 7.52 -28.26
CA LEU A 721 -6.98 6.89 -27.36
C LEU A 721 -8.37 6.91 -28.00
N SER A 722 -9.09 5.81 -27.92
CA SER A 722 -10.52 5.75 -28.22
C SER A 722 -11.26 5.14 -27.05
N VAL A 723 -12.39 5.73 -26.69
CA VAL A 723 -13.37 5.13 -25.77
C VAL A 723 -14.69 5.02 -26.52
N GLU A 724 -15.34 3.88 -26.40
CA GLU A 724 -16.63 3.56 -27.06
C GLU A 724 -17.49 2.77 -26.07
N PHE A 725 -18.76 3.11 -25.97
CA PHE A 725 -19.72 2.31 -25.19
C PHE A 725 -20.45 1.34 -26.12
N PHE A 726 -21.02 0.26 -25.58
CA PHE A 726 -21.86 -0.65 -26.33
C PHE A 726 -23.26 -0.71 -25.74
N SER A 727 -24.22 -0.92 -26.64
CA SER A 727 -25.65 -0.80 -26.36
C SER A 727 -26.36 -2.05 -25.90
N LEU A 728 -25.65 -3.18 -25.79
CA LEU A 728 -26.26 -4.45 -25.48
C LEU A 728 -26.56 -4.51 -23.98
N GLN A 729 -27.84 -4.48 -23.62
CA GLN A 729 -28.27 -4.69 -22.25
C GLN A 729 -29.14 -5.94 -22.16
N THR A 730 -28.90 -6.76 -21.14
CA THR A 730 -29.77 -7.87 -20.78
C THR A 730 -30.95 -7.36 -19.97
N LEU A 731 -32.15 -7.73 -20.39
CA LEU A 731 -33.39 -7.40 -19.70
C LEU A 731 -33.84 -8.51 -18.77
N ASP A 732 -33.71 -9.76 -19.22
CA ASP A 732 -34.14 -10.93 -18.46
C ASP A 732 -33.32 -12.16 -18.87
N GLN A 733 -33.13 -13.07 -17.92
CA GLN A 733 -32.56 -14.39 -18.16
C GLN A 733 -33.40 -15.41 -17.41
N LYS A 734 -33.98 -16.37 -18.15
CA LYS A 734 -34.80 -17.44 -17.59
C LYS A 734 -34.24 -18.78 -18.01
N PHE A 735 -33.99 -19.63 -17.03
CA PHE A 735 -33.49 -20.99 -17.25
C PHE A 735 -34.45 -22.01 -16.64
N SER A 736 -34.57 -23.17 -17.28
CA SER A 736 -35.37 -24.29 -16.80
C SER A 736 -34.47 -25.45 -16.41
N ALA A 737 -34.91 -26.21 -15.40
CA ALA A 737 -34.27 -27.46 -14.99
C ALA A 737 -34.29 -28.53 -16.10
N GLU A 738 -35.14 -28.37 -17.12
CA GLU A 738 -35.26 -29.29 -18.26
C GLU A 738 -34.21 -29.03 -19.35
N GLY A 739 -33.21 -28.18 -19.10
CA GLY A 739 -32.10 -27.96 -20.04
C GLY A 739 -32.40 -26.91 -21.12
N THR A 740 -33.33 -25.98 -20.87
CA THR A 740 -33.62 -24.86 -21.76
C THR A 740 -33.41 -23.52 -21.07
N GLY A 741 -33.04 -22.49 -21.84
CA GLY A 741 -32.82 -21.14 -21.34
C GLY A 741 -33.24 -20.10 -22.36
N LYS A 742 -33.58 -18.91 -21.88
CA LYS A 742 -33.99 -17.79 -22.70
C LYS A 742 -33.37 -16.51 -22.13
N VAL A 743 -32.67 -15.77 -22.99
CA VAL A 743 -32.06 -14.49 -22.63
C VAL A 743 -32.69 -13.39 -23.48
N GLU A 744 -33.27 -12.39 -22.82
CA GLU A 744 -33.83 -11.21 -23.47
C GLU A 744 -32.84 -10.06 -23.41
N LEU A 745 -32.59 -9.43 -24.55
CA LEU A 745 -31.62 -8.36 -24.68
C LEU A 745 -32.13 -7.26 -25.61
N ILE A 746 -31.66 -6.05 -25.37
CA ILE A 746 -32.03 -4.86 -26.13
C ILE A 746 -30.76 -4.11 -26.56
N ASN A 747 -30.84 -3.49 -27.74
CA ASN A 747 -29.83 -2.59 -28.25
C ASN A 747 -30.36 -1.15 -28.11
N TYR A 748 -29.79 -0.36 -27.20
CA TYR A 748 -30.18 1.05 -26.99
C TYR A 748 -29.53 2.07 -27.96
N PHE A 749 -28.63 1.64 -28.84
CA PHE A 749 -28.02 2.55 -29.82
C PHE A 749 -28.87 2.66 -31.07
N ASN A 750 -28.62 3.71 -31.84
CA ASN A 750 -29.36 4.04 -33.06
C ASN A 750 -28.92 3.22 -34.29
N GLU A 751 -27.93 2.34 -34.15
CA GLU A 751 -27.42 1.49 -35.22
C GLU A 751 -27.82 0.02 -35.02
N SER A 752 -28.11 -0.68 -36.11
CA SER A 752 -28.31 -2.12 -36.06
C SER A 752 -26.98 -2.87 -36.18
N LYS A 753 -26.86 -3.99 -35.47
CA LYS A 753 -25.63 -4.81 -35.51
C LYS A 753 -25.95 -6.30 -35.54
N THR A 754 -25.20 -7.05 -36.34
CA THR A 754 -25.38 -8.51 -36.50
C THR A 754 -24.20 -9.26 -35.90
N TYR A 755 -24.48 -10.33 -35.18
CA TYR A 755 -23.50 -11.21 -34.55
C TYR A 755 -23.80 -12.67 -34.87
N ASN A 756 -22.75 -13.48 -34.99
CA ASN A 756 -22.84 -14.93 -34.78
C ASN A 756 -22.84 -15.19 -33.28
N ILE A 757 -23.71 -16.07 -32.80
CA ILE A 757 -23.85 -16.35 -31.36
C ILE A 757 -23.48 -17.80 -31.04
N SER A 758 -22.78 -17.98 -29.92
CA SER A 758 -22.47 -19.28 -29.32
C SER A 758 -22.47 -19.13 -27.81
N ALA A 759 -22.69 -20.19 -27.04
CA ALA A 759 -22.63 -20.12 -25.59
C ALA A 759 -22.05 -21.40 -25.01
N ASP A 760 -21.39 -21.28 -23.86
CA ASP A 760 -20.78 -22.39 -23.14
C ASP A 760 -21.17 -22.35 -21.66
N LEU A 761 -21.46 -23.52 -21.09
CA LEU A 761 -21.47 -23.75 -19.65
C LEU A 761 -20.02 -23.91 -19.18
N LEU A 762 -19.61 -23.09 -18.23
CA LEU A 762 -18.24 -23.11 -17.70
C LEU A 762 -18.15 -23.94 -16.41
N GLY A 763 -19.24 -24.03 -15.65
CA GLY A 763 -19.23 -24.63 -14.34
C GLY A 763 -20.50 -24.34 -13.54
N TRP A 764 -20.36 -24.23 -12.22
CA TRP A 764 -21.40 -23.81 -11.31
C TRP A 764 -20.88 -22.81 -10.27
N LYS A 765 -21.80 -22.02 -9.72
CA LYS A 765 -21.55 -20.99 -8.71
C LYS A 765 -22.38 -21.24 -7.47
N LYS A 766 -21.81 -20.90 -6.33
CA LYS A 766 -22.47 -20.93 -5.04
C LYS A 766 -22.10 -19.67 -4.27
N ASN A 767 -23.10 -18.99 -3.73
CA ASN A 767 -22.91 -17.77 -2.93
C ASN A 767 -23.26 -18.06 -1.47
N TYR A 768 -22.43 -17.59 -0.56
CA TYR A 768 -22.74 -17.60 0.86
C TYR A 768 -22.11 -16.41 1.58
N THR A 769 -22.57 -16.20 2.81
CA THR A 769 -22.14 -15.10 3.66
C THR A 769 -21.48 -15.65 4.90
N LEU A 770 -20.31 -15.13 5.24
CA LEU A 770 -19.55 -15.48 6.43
C LEU A 770 -19.55 -14.29 7.40
N GLN A 771 -19.73 -14.58 8.69
CA GLN A 771 -19.47 -13.62 9.75
C GLN A 771 -18.04 -13.83 10.23
N VAL A 772 -17.24 -12.77 10.17
CA VAL A 772 -15.85 -12.79 10.64
C VAL A 772 -15.66 -11.73 11.71
N ASP A 773 -14.82 -12.01 12.70
CA ASP A 773 -14.60 -11.14 13.85
C ASP A 773 -13.11 -11.01 14.18
N GLY A 774 -12.79 -10.20 15.19
CA GLY A 774 -11.44 -9.97 15.65
C GLY A 774 -10.79 -11.11 16.44
N SER A 775 -11.34 -12.33 16.39
CA SER A 775 -10.72 -13.52 16.99
C SER A 775 -9.64 -14.11 16.08
N ASP A 776 -9.41 -15.43 16.15
CA ASP A 776 -8.46 -16.12 15.29
C ASP A 776 -9.00 -16.25 13.85
N THR A 777 -8.21 -16.81 12.94
CA THR A 777 -8.58 -17.02 11.52
C THR A 777 -9.85 -17.88 11.36
N TYR A 778 -10.70 -17.57 10.39
CA TYR A 778 -11.84 -18.42 10.01
C TYR A 778 -11.39 -19.53 9.04
N LYS A 779 -11.70 -20.79 9.35
CA LYS A 779 -11.30 -21.96 8.55
C LYS A 779 -12.51 -22.71 8.02
N MET A 780 -12.58 -22.87 6.71
CA MET A 780 -13.64 -23.59 6.01
C MET A 780 -13.07 -24.76 5.22
N PRO A 781 -13.24 -26.02 5.68
CA PRO A 781 -12.83 -27.17 4.91
C PRO A 781 -13.70 -27.32 3.65
N PHE A 782 -13.10 -27.64 2.52
CA PHE A 782 -13.80 -27.99 1.29
C PHE A 782 -13.12 -29.16 0.59
N VAL A 783 -13.86 -29.82 -0.32
CA VAL A 783 -13.38 -30.97 -1.07
C VAL A 783 -13.51 -30.66 -2.55
N MET A 784 -12.46 -30.98 -3.30
CA MET A 784 -12.55 -31.11 -4.75
C MET A 784 -12.78 -32.56 -5.13
N VAL A 785 -13.67 -32.78 -6.09
CA VAL A 785 -14.02 -34.12 -6.59
C VAL A 785 -13.68 -34.26 -8.07
N LYS A 786 -13.44 -35.50 -8.51
CA LYS A 786 -13.19 -35.80 -9.92
C LYS A 786 -14.34 -35.30 -10.80
N GLY A 787 -14.00 -34.51 -11.82
CA GLY A 787 -14.97 -33.83 -12.69
C GLY A 787 -15.08 -32.33 -12.43
N GLU A 788 -14.46 -31.82 -11.36
CA GLU A 788 -14.15 -30.40 -11.18
C GLU A 788 -12.75 -30.12 -11.72
N GLY A 789 -12.57 -29.09 -12.54
CA GLY A 789 -11.26 -28.71 -13.11
C GLY A 789 -10.52 -27.72 -12.21
N TYR A 790 -11.21 -26.65 -11.84
CA TYR A 790 -10.68 -25.55 -11.02
C TYR A 790 -11.78 -25.04 -10.09
N LYS A 791 -11.42 -24.70 -8.85
CA LYS A 791 -12.35 -24.09 -7.89
C LYS A 791 -11.75 -22.76 -7.40
N GLU A 792 -12.56 -21.72 -7.47
CA GLU A 792 -12.20 -20.33 -7.20
C GLU A 792 -13.13 -19.74 -6.14
N PHE A 793 -12.60 -18.84 -5.32
CA PHE A 793 -13.35 -18.05 -4.35
C PHE A 793 -13.09 -16.56 -4.60
N ASN A 794 -14.17 -15.81 -4.74
CA ASN A 794 -14.18 -14.37 -4.90
C ASN A 794 -14.77 -13.73 -3.64
N PHE A 795 -14.10 -12.70 -3.11
CA PHE A 795 -14.43 -12.11 -1.81
C PHE A 795 -14.87 -10.66 -1.96
N SER A 796 -15.91 -10.27 -1.22
CA SER A 796 -16.33 -8.87 -1.13
C SER A 796 -16.91 -8.49 0.23
N LEU A 797 -16.71 -7.23 0.60
CA LEU A 797 -17.22 -6.58 1.81
C LEU A 797 -18.04 -5.34 1.44
N SER A 798 -18.90 -4.89 2.35
CA SER A 798 -19.46 -3.55 2.25
C SER A 798 -18.39 -2.48 2.52
N LYS A 799 -18.58 -1.24 2.05
CA LYS A 799 -17.66 -0.12 2.37
C LYS A 799 -17.53 0.09 3.88
N GLN A 800 -18.64 -0.06 4.61
CA GLN A 800 -18.70 0.09 6.06
C GLN A 800 -17.93 -1.02 6.79
N ASP A 801 -18.05 -2.27 6.32
CA ASP A 801 -17.33 -3.38 6.93
C ASP A 801 -15.83 -3.33 6.62
N PHE A 802 -15.46 -2.98 5.38
CA PHE A 802 -14.05 -2.81 5.02
C PHE A 802 -13.40 -1.66 5.82
N SER A 803 -14.15 -0.61 6.17
CA SER A 803 -13.65 0.50 7.01
C SER A 803 -13.31 0.09 8.46
N LYS A 804 -13.66 -1.13 8.90
CA LYS A 804 -13.33 -1.66 10.23
C LYS A 804 -12.00 -2.42 10.26
N VAL A 805 -11.57 -2.92 9.10
CA VAL A 805 -10.38 -3.78 8.99
C VAL A 805 -9.13 -2.95 8.77
N THR A 806 -8.00 -3.49 9.21
CA THR A 806 -6.66 -2.96 8.94
C THR A 806 -5.99 -3.70 7.79
N ASP A 807 -6.42 -4.95 7.55
CA ASP A 807 -6.03 -5.82 6.46
C ASP A 807 -7.06 -6.96 6.34
N PHE A 808 -7.13 -7.60 5.18
CA PHE A 808 -8.02 -8.74 4.95
C PHE A 808 -7.39 -9.69 3.95
N SER A 809 -6.87 -10.82 4.44
CA SER A 809 -6.16 -11.79 3.61
C SER A 809 -6.78 -13.17 3.67
N PHE A 810 -6.44 -14.02 2.71
CA PHE A 810 -6.96 -15.38 2.61
C PHE A 810 -6.01 -16.31 1.87
N GLN A 811 -6.11 -17.60 2.20
CA GLN A 811 -5.30 -18.64 1.59
C GLN A 811 -6.01 -19.99 1.54
N ILE A 812 -5.64 -20.82 0.55
CA ILE A 812 -6.05 -22.23 0.49
C ILE A 812 -4.90 -23.10 0.97
N LEU A 813 -5.15 -23.89 2.01
CA LEU A 813 -4.19 -24.81 2.63
C LEU A 813 -4.47 -26.25 2.19
N ASP A 814 -3.39 -27.03 2.05
CA ASP A 814 -3.46 -28.49 1.95
C ASP A 814 -3.66 -29.17 3.31
N GLU A 815 -3.78 -30.50 3.33
CA GLU A 815 -3.95 -31.30 4.56
C GLU A 815 -2.78 -31.17 5.56
N LYS A 816 -1.62 -30.70 5.11
CA LYS A 816 -0.43 -30.46 5.96
C LYS A 816 -0.37 -29.02 6.46
N GLY A 817 -1.31 -28.16 6.07
CA GLY A 817 -1.35 -26.74 6.40
C GLY A 817 -0.45 -25.87 5.51
N LYS A 818 0.08 -26.40 4.40
CA LYS A 818 0.86 -25.62 3.43
C LYS A 818 -0.09 -24.84 2.52
N ALA A 819 0.14 -23.54 2.40
CA ALA A 819 -0.61 -22.70 1.49
C ALA A 819 -0.25 -23.00 0.02
N LEU A 820 -1.27 -23.23 -0.78
CA LEU A 820 -1.18 -23.47 -2.23
C LEU A 820 -1.58 -22.24 -3.04
N SER A 821 -2.43 -21.39 -2.47
CA SER A 821 -2.93 -20.17 -3.09
C SER A 821 -3.14 -19.12 -2.00
N LYS A 822 -2.77 -17.87 -2.29
CA LYS A 822 -2.68 -16.76 -1.33
C LYS A 822 -3.06 -15.47 -2.02
N ASN A 823 -3.92 -14.67 -1.40
CA ASN A 823 -4.22 -13.31 -1.86
C ASN A 823 -4.80 -12.46 -0.72
N ALA A 824 -4.97 -11.17 -0.96
CA ALA A 824 -5.54 -10.23 0.00
C ALA A 824 -6.40 -9.18 -0.71
N LEU A 825 -7.15 -8.42 0.08
CA LEU A 825 -7.96 -7.31 -0.39
C LEU A 825 -7.24 -5.98 -0.18
N SER A 826 -6.90 -5.29 -1.27
CA SER A 826 -6.48 -3.88 -1.20
C SER A 826 -7.66 -2.93 -1.00
N TYR A 827 -8.85 -3.34 -1.43
CA TYR A 827 -10.13 -2.63 -1.34
C TYR A 827 -11.25 -3.63 -1.03
N ARG A 828 -12.50 -3.19 -0.92
CA ARG A 828 -13.64 -4.06 -0.54
C ARG A 828 -13.86 -5.30 -1.41
N SER A 829 -13.26 -5.37 -2.59
CA SER A 829 -13.34 -6.49 -3.54
C SER A 829 -12.08 -6.56 -4.41
N GLY A 830 -11.97 -7.62 -5.23
CA GLY A 830 -10.90 -7.76 -6.23
C GLY A 830 -9.81 -8.77 -5.87
N GLY A 831 -9.90 -9.41 -4.71
CA GLY A 831 -9.04 -10.53 -4.36
C GLY A 831 -9.71 -11.87 -4.66
N THR A 832 -8.99 -12.74 -5.37
CA THR A 832 -9.44 -14.05 -5.82
C THR A 832 -8.38 -15.09 -5.53
N ILE A 833 -8.78 -16.28 -5.07
CA ILE A 833 -7.90 -17.45 -4.96
C ILE A 833 -8.60 -18.70 -5.43
N GLY A 834 -7.84 -19.65 -5.96
CA GLY A 834 -8.36 -20.94 -6.33
C GLY A 834 -7.31 -22.03 -6.37
N VAL A 835 -7.77 -23.24 -6.64
CA VAL A 835 -6.96 -24.46 -6.74
C VAL A 835 -7.47 -25.34 -7.87
N GLU A 836 -6.52 -26.03 -8.51
CA GLU A 836 -6.78 -26.99 -9.58
C GLU A 836 -6.95 -28.41 -9.01
N MET A 837 -7.76 -29.21 -9.71
CA MET A 837 -7.88 -30.63 -9.44
C MET A 837 -6.67 -31.40 -9.99
N LYS A 838 -6.07 -32.27 -9.18
CA LYS A 838 -4.96 -33.13 -9.64
C LYS A 838 -5.54 -34.39 -10.30
N GLU A 839 -5.15 -34.65 -11.54
CA GLU A 839 -5.70 -35.72 -12.40
C GLU A 839 -5.67 -37.13 -11.77
N GLU A 840 -4.71 -37.40 -10.89
CA GLU A 840 -4.48 -38.71 -10.30
C GLU A 840 -5.37 -39.05 -9.08
N LYS A 841 -6.11 -38.07 -8.55
CA LYS A 841 -6.91 -38.25 -7.32
C LYS A 841 -8.39 -38.24 -7.64
N ASP A 842 -9.18 -39.05 -6.94
CA ASP A 842 -10.64 -38.98 -7.04
C ASP A 842 -11.22 -37.87 -6.15
N THR A 843 -10.55 -37.56 -5.03
CA THR A 843 -10.91 -36.46 -4.12
C THR A 843 -9.66 -35.79 -3.53
N ILE A 844 -9.73 -34.50 -3.25
CA ILE A 844 -8.69 -33.75 -2.54
C ILE A 844 -9.33 -32.83 -1.51
N LYS A 845 -8.81 -32.84 -0.28
CA LYS A 845 -9.27 -31.97 0.80
C LYS A 845 -8.39 -30.74 0.92
N TYR A 846 -9.03 -29.61 1.12
CA TYR A 846 -8.39 -28.32 1.32
C TYR A 846 -9.08 -27.56 2.45
N VAL A 847 -8.45 -26.50 2.92
CA VAL A 847 -9.03 -25.55 3.86
C VAL A 847 -8.90 -24.15 3.28
N LEU A 848 -10.01 -23.45 3.11
CA LEU A 848 -10.02 -22.01 2.91
C LEU A 848 -9.83 -21.34 4.27
N GLU A 849 -8.72 -20.64 4.46
CA GLU A 849 -8.45 -19.84 5.65
C GLU A 849 -8.64 -18.36 5.32
N VAL A 850 -9.55 -17.71 6.03
CA VAL A 850 -9.83 -16.27 5.96
C VAL A 850 -9.22 -15.62 7.19
N ILE A 851 -8.41 -14.58 6.97
CA ILE A 851 -7.57 -13.93 7.96
C ILE A 851 -7.94 -12.45 8.01
N PRO A 852 -9.02 -12.09 8.73
CA PRO A 852 -9.38 -10.70 8.93
C PRO A 852 -8.45 -10.06 9.98
N ALA A 853 -8.08 -8.80 9.78
CA ALA A 853 -7.37 -8.02 10.78
C ALA A 853 -8.18 -6.79 11.15
N PHE A 854 -8.52 -6.66 12.43
CA PHE A 854 -9.29 -5.52 12.92
C PHE A 854 -8.47 -4.59 13.80
N THR A 855 -8.89 -3.32 13.87
CA THR A 855 -8.33 -2.36 14.82
C THR A 855 -8.60 -2.79 16.28
N HIS A 856 -9.77 -3.37 16.53
CA HIS A 856 -10.27 -3.80 17.83
C HIS A 856 -10.79 -5.23 17.75
N LYS A 857 -10.60 -6.04 18.79
CA LYS A 857 -11.05 -7.44 18.82
C LYS A 857 -12.57 -7.60 18.78
N GLU A 858 -13.29 -6.60 19.26
CA GLU A 858 -14.76 -6.62 19.38
C GLU A 858 -15.46 -6.36 18.03
N LEU A 859 -14.71 -5.95 17.01
CA LEU A 859 -15.25 -5.67 15.68
C LEU A 859 -15.57 -6.97 14.92
N ASN A 860 -16.52 -6.84 14.02
CA ASN A 860 -16.94 -7.89 13.10
C ASN A 860 -17.32 -7.28 11.74
N ALA A 861 -17.28 -8.13 10.72
CA ALA A 861 -17.60 -7.81 9.34
C ALA A 861 -18.37 -8.96 8.68
N VAL A 862 -19.20 -8.59 7.70
CA VAL A 862 -19.97 -9.53 6.88
C VAL A 862 -19.25 -9.73 5.55
N LEU A 863 -18.71 -10.92 5.33
CA LEU A 863 -18.00 -11.27 4.10
C LEU A 863 -18.92 -12.01 3.13
N SER A 864 -19.06 -11.50 1.92
CA SER A 864 -19.70 -12.20 0.81
C SER A 864 -18.66 -13.03 0.06
N VAL A 865 -18.94 -14.32 -0.11
CA VAL A 865 -18.08 -15.28 -0.82
C VAL A 865 -18.86 -15.86 -2.01
N GLU A 866 -18.33 -15.66 -3.21
CA GLU A 866 -18.76 -16.37 -4.42
C GLU A 866 -17.76 -17.50 -4.69
N GLU A 867 -18.20 -18.74 -4.53
CA GLU A 867 -17.48 -19.94 -4.96
C GLU A 867 -17.84 -20.26 -6.41
N VAL A 868 -16.84 -20.37 -7.28
CA VAL A 868 -16.99 -20.76 -8.68
C VAL A 868 -16.23 -22.06 -8.92
N THR A 869 -16.93 -23.09 -9.37
CA THR A 869 -16.32 -24.37 -9.72
C THR A 869 -16.45 -24.60 -11.22
N TYR A 870 -15.31 -24.63 -11.90
CA TYR A 870 -15.21 -24.83 -13.34
C TYR A 870 -15.14 -26.32 -13.67
N PHE A 871 -15.76 -26.70 -14.79
CA PHE A 871 -15.55 -28.01 -15.38
C PHE A 871 -14.15 -28.09 -16.01
N PRO A 872 -13.57 -29.30 -16.15
CA PRO A 872 -12.31 -29.50 -16.87
C PRO A 872 -12.35 -28.99 -18.31
N SER A 873 -13.53 -29.07 -18.95
CA SER A 873 -13.79 -28.52 -20.27
C SER A 873 -15.19 -27.87 -20.29
N PRO A 874 -15.34 -26.70 -20.92
CA PRO A 874 -16.65 -26.08 -21.11
C PRO A 874 -17.63 -26.99 -21.87
N VAL A 875 -18.92 -26.90 -21.53
CA VAL A 875 -20.00 -27.63 -22.21
C VAL A 875 -20.74 -26.68 -23.14
N SER A 876 -20.58 -26.87 -24.46
CA SER A 876 -21.22 -25.98 -25.44
C SER A 876 -22.74 -26.14 -25.46
N LEU A 877 -23.43 -25.00 -25.48
CA LEU A 877 -24.87 -24.88 -25.52
C LEU A 877 -25.33 -24.62 -26.96
N LYS A 878 -26.40 -25.29 -27.39
CA LYS A 878 -27.04 -24.90 -28.65
C LYS A 878 -27.72 -23.54 -28.42
N THR A 879 -27.28 -22.55 -29.20
CA THR A 879 -27.61 -21.13 -29.01
C THR A 879 -28.21 -20.58 -30.29
N THR A 880 -29.46 -20.10 -30.24
CA THR A 880 -30.15 -19.60 -31.43
C THR A 880 -31.03 -18.38 -31.17
N ASN A 881 -31.20 -17.51 -32.16
CA ASN A 881 -32.30 -16.54 -32.23
C ASN A 881 -33.23 -16.98 -33.36
N ASN A 882 -34.49 -17.30 -33.05
CA ASN A 882 -35.45 -17.83 -34.03
C ASN A 882 -34.89 -19.00 -34.86
N GLY A 883 -34.18 -19.92 -34.21
CA GLY A 883 -33.56 -21.10 -34.84
C GLY A 883 -32.27 -20.85 -35.62
N ARG A 884 -31.73 -19.62 -35.64
CA ARG A 884 -30.45 -19.30 -36.31
C ARG A 884 -29.34 -19.03 -35.30
N ALA A 885 -28.11 -19.45 -35.59
CA ALA A 885 -26.92 -19.12 -34.80
C ALA A 885 -26.39 -17.69 -35.07
N SER A 886 -27.27 -16.79 -35.48
CA SER A 886 -26.98 -15.38 -35.69
C SER A 886 -28.14 -14.53 -35.19
N ILE A 887 -27.82 -13.32 -34.75
CA ILE A 887 -28.77 -12.37 -34.20
C ILE A 887 -28.50 -10.99 -34.80
N THR A 888 -29.56 -10.30 -35.20
CA THR A 888 -29.49 -8.89 -35.60
C THR A 888 -30.23 -8.05 -34.57
N LEU A 889 -29.50 -7.13 -33.96
CA LEU A 889 -29.97 -6.28 -32.88
C LEU A 889 -30.34 -4.92 -33.46
N TYR A 890 -31.62 -4.59 -33.45
CA TYR A 890 -32.12 -3.30 -33.91
C TYR A 890 -32.30 -2.34 -32.72
N PRO A 891 -32.18 -1.02 -32.94
CA PRO A 891 -32.43 -0.02 -31.92
C PRO A 891 -33.78 -0.21 -31.21
N ASN A 892 -33.76 -0.22 -29.87
CA ASN A 892 -34.91 -0.35 -28.98
C ASN A 892 -35.80 -1.59 -29.25
N ASN A 893 -35.27 -2.61 -29.91
CA ASN A 893 -35.99 -3.85 -30.19
C ASN A 893 -35.47 -4.96 -29.29
N ILE A 894 -36.35 -5.52 -28.46
CA ILE A 894 -36.04 -6.69 -27.65
C ILE A 894 -35.83 -7.89 -28.58
N LYS A 895 -34.70 -8.58 -28.40
CA LYS A 895 -34.38 -9.85 -29.03
C LYS A 895 -34.21 -10.93 -27.98
N GLU A 896 -34.45 -12.15 -28.39
CA GLU A 896 -34.44 -13.32 -27.53
C GLU A 896 -33.40 -14.32 -28.04
N ILE A 897 -32.57 -14.86 -27.15
CA ILE A 897 -31.66 -15.95 -27.44
C ILE A 897 -32.18 -17.18 -26.71
N ASP A 898 -32.48 -18.22 -27.48
CA ASP A 898 -32.83 -19.55 -27.00
C ASP A 898 -31.56 -20.38 -26.79
N LEU A 899 -31.46 -20.96 -25.60
CA LEU A 899 -30.38 -21.85 -25.18
C LEU A 899 -30.97 -23.24 -24.92
N SER A 900 -30.29 -24.29 -25.37
CA SER A 900 -30.62 -25.67 -25.02
C SER A 900 -29.39 -26.51 -24.78
N TYR A 901 -29.42 -27.36 -23.75
CA TYR A 901 -28.27 -28.10 -23.25
C TYR A 901 -28.66 -29.43 -22.61
N SER A 902 -27.69 -30.34 -22.49
CA SER A 902 -27.84 -31.66 -21.87
C SER A 902 -26.82 -31.79 -20.74
N LEU A 903 -27.31 -31.98 -19.50
CA LEU A 903 -26.48 -32.11 -18.30
C LEU A 903 -26.12 -33.56 -17.95
N GLN A 904 -26.13 -34.49 -18.92
CA GLN A 904 -25.93 -35.91 -18.64
C GLN A 904 -24.61 -36.16 -17.89
N GLY A 905 -24.72 -36.68 -16.65
CA GLY A 905 -23.58 -37.05 -15.82
C GLY A 905 -22.97 -35.91 -14.97
N ILE A 906 -23.55 -34.70 -15.01
CA ILE A 906 -23.08 -33.55 -14.22
C ILE A 906 -23.98 -33.39 -12.99
N SER A 907 -23.41 -33.61 -11.80
CA SER A 907 -24.06 -33.39 -10.51
C SER A 907 -23.45 -32.15 -9.86
N ILE A 908 -24.28 -31.22 -9.38
CA ILE A 908 -23.85 -30.02 -8.65
C ILE A 908 -24.52 -29.99 -7.27
N PRO A 909 -24.02 -29.19 -6.30
CA PRO A 909 -24.69 -28.99 -5.02
C PRO A 909 -26.13 -28.45 -5.19
N GLU A 910 -27.06 -28.84 -4.30
CA GLU A 910 -28.47 -28.42 -4.38
C GLU A 910 -28.68 -26.90 -4.30
N ASP A 911 -27.74 -26.19 -3.68
CA ASP A 911 -27.74 -24.73 -3.51
C ASP A 911 -26.83 -23.98 -4.49
N ALA A 912 -26.34 -24.67 -5.53
CA ALA A 912 -25.54 -24.09 -6.61
C ALA A 912 -26.37 -23.85 -7.89
N GLY A 913 -26.03 -22.80 -8.63
CA GLY A 913 -26.56 -22.52 -9.96
C GLY A 913 -25.48 -22.75 -11.02
N PHE A 914 -25.83 -23.14 -12.25
CA PHE A 914 -24.82 -23.23 -13.30
C PHE A 914 -24.34 -21.84 -13.72
N TYR A 915 -23.11 -21.78 -14.24
CA TYR A 915 -22.49 -20.56 -14.74
C TYR A 915 -21.92 -20.79 -16.13
N GLY A 916 -22.13 -19.82 -17.02
CA GLY A 916 -21.66 -19.86 -18.40
C GLY A 916 -21.53 -18.48 -19.03
N LYS A 917 -21.25 -18.46 -20.33
CA LYS A 917 -21.18 -17.22 -21.13
C LYS A 917 -21.80 -17.40 -22.51
N ILE A 918 -22.45 -16.36 -23.02
CA ILE A 918 -22.81 -16.19 -24.43
C ILE A 918 -21.77 -15.29 -25.10
N TYR A 919 -21.26 -15.73 -26.24
CA TYR A 919 -20.29 -15.01 -27.06
C TYR A 919 -20.96 -14.46 -28.31
N PHE A 920 -20.84 -13.16 -28.53
CA PHE A 920 -21.29 -12.47 -29.72
C PHE A 920 -20.08 -12.21 -30.61
N LYS A 921 -20.00 -12.95 -31.71
CA LYS A 921 -18.86 -12.97 -32.62
C LYS A 921 -19.16 -12.18 -33.88
N SER A 922 -18.18 -11.41 -34.32
CA SER A 922 -18.20 -10.69 -35.58
C SER A 922 -18.51 -11.65 -36.75
N PRO A 923 -19.52 -11.41 -37.60
CA PRO A 923 -19.80 -12.27 -38.74
C PRO A 923 -18.65 -12.34 -39.76
N SER A 924 -17.88 -11.27 -39.88
CA SER A 924 -16.77 -11.16 -40.85
C SER A 924 -15.45 -11.74 -40.32
N SER A 925 -15.13 -11.49 -39.04
CA SER A 925 -13.83 -11.87 -38.46
C SER A 925 -13.87 -13.09 -37.54
N GLY A 926 -15.06 -13.51 -37.08
CA GLY A 926 -15.24 -14.59 -36.11
C GLY A 926 -14.77 -14.25 -34.68
N LYS A 927 -14.18 -13.07 -34.46
CA LYS A 927 -13.72 -12.63 -33.15
C LYS A 927 -14.90 -12.31 -32.24
N THR A 928 -14.80 -12.70 -30.96
CA THR A 928 -15.74 -12.28 -29.92
C THR A 928 -15.64 -10.77 -29.74
N GLU A 929 -16.77 -10.08 -29.92
CA GLU A 929 -16.89 -8.64 -29.73
C GLU A 929 -17.65 -8.29 -28.44
N TYR A 930 -18.44 -9.23 -27.91
CA TYR A 930 -19.16 -9.08 -26.65
C TYR A 930 -19.31 -10.43 -25.95
N GLU A 931 -19.17 -10.45 -24.64
CA GLU A 931 -19.45 -11.62 -23.79
C GLU A 931 -20.56 -11.27 -22.81
N LEU A 932 -21.53 -12.18 -22.66
CA LEU A 932 -22.62 -12.03 -21.71
C LEU A 932 -22.59 -13.19 -20.70
N PRO A 933 -22.42 -12.93 -19.39
CA PRO A 933 -22.55 -13.99 -18.39
C PRO A 933 -23.98 -14.53 -18.34
N ILE A 934 -24.10 -15.85 -18.18
CA ILE A 934 -25.37 -16.55 -17.94
C ILE A 934 -25.28 -17.32 -16.63
N ASN A 935 -26.24 -17.08 -15.74
CA ASN A 935 -26.36 -17.76 -14.45
C ASN A 935 -27.71 -18.49 -14.42
N PHE A 936 -27.68 -19.81 -14.20
CA PHE A 936 -28.83 -20.71 -14.29
C PHE A 936 -29.53 -20.89 -12.94
#